data_AF-A0A0G1JKL1-F1
#
_entry.id   AF-A0A0G1JKL1-F1
#
_cell.length_a   1.000
_cell.length_b   1.000
_cell.length_c   1.000
_cell.angle_alpha   90.00
_cell.angle_beta   90.00
_cell.angle_gamma   90.00
#
_symmetry.space_group_name_H-M   'P 1'
#
loop_
_entity.id
_entity.type
_entity.pdbx_description
1 polymer ?
#
loop_
_entity_poly.entity_id
_entity_poly.type
_entity_poly.pdbx_seq_one_letter_code
_entity_poly.pdbx_strand_id
1 'polypeptide(L)'
;MKNSGEQFLHQKVPSLHTSKPVEHEVVRRRRNDQEASQKPADKLADWLKVLEKTHMGHREDPRVFERIKDFYRKQNVTITLGDIPKSYWNNKAEIMIRQGYGGDLAKSGVQKQVWADENNQEHTDYLFPDEMKEQELAVIISNQKRSLDAWLDYLTSPDALYPTWAKYWSFTSMLKMGKYEKVEAKDEDEDENKVRARFQRRTKTTTSSFPLLNPRALAKTIGVMAAYVEEKTKPKDQRQPAANVSKRLSDQEFQRLLSAEKFSDLYAQFLLEIPEYSTEGLKETRGQWRKFPQGSKPDELVKSLGGYPLEWCTADPDTARTQLQGGDFYVYYSFNEDGQPVIPRLAIRMEGKNKIAESPRGIAPNQNLDPYIHKVLDEKLVEFGVEGEKYKKRLANMERLTFLWENKKQKSANELLIEDLRFLYEFDSKIEGFGYEKDPRIQEVLAGRDPKDDLSTVIRCSRDQISTTKEEALRGEIRYHYGNLNLSGLTTAEGLTLPETIGGYLDLIGLTTAEGLALPETIGGSLDLRCLTTAEGLTLPETIGGYLDLRCLTTAEVTLPETIGGDLNLSGLTTAEGLTLPETIGGSLNLRGLTTAEGLTLPKTIGGYLDLIGLTTAEGLTLPETIGGYLYLSGLTTAEGLTLPKTIDGSLDLSGLTTAEGLTLPETIGGSLDLSGLATAEGLTLPETIGRDLYLNGLTTAEGLTLPETIDGDLYLSGLTTAEGLTLPKTIGRDLDLSGLTTAEGLTLPKTIGRDLDLSGLTTAEGLTLPKTIGGNLNLNRLTTAEGLTLPETIGGDLNLNCLTTAEGLILPKTIGGDLNLNRLTTAEGLTLPKTIGGDLNLNRLTTAEGLTLPETIDGNLNLNGLTATENLILPETIGGDLNLNRLTTAEGLILPKTIGRDLYLNGLTTAEGLTLPETIGRDLYLNGLTTAEKQKIIKKYPNLNIV
;
A
#
# COMPACT_ATOMS: atom_id res chain seq x y z
N MET A 1 38.87 -26.72 31.88
CA MET A 1 38.07 -27.96 32.03
C MET A 1 37.43 -28.29 30.69
N LYS A 2 37.31 -29.58 30.32
CA LYS A 2 36.53 -30.00 29.16
C LYS A 2 35.04 -29.68 29.44
N ASN A 3 34.30 -29.14 28.47
CA ASN A 3 32.85 -28.88 28.52
C ASN A 3 32.37 -27.74 29.47
N SER A 4 33.11 -26.62 29.55
CA SER A 4 32.75 -25.48 30.43
C SER A 4 31.42 -24.81 30.07
N GLY A 5 31.10 -24.70 28.77
CA GLY A 5 29.85 -24.13 28.29
C GLY A 5 28.64 -25.00 28.62
N GLU A 6 28.78 -26.31 28.55
CA GLU A 6 27.75 -27.28 28.94
C GLU A 6 27.51 -27.28 30.45
N GLN A 7 28.57 -27.10 31.24
CA GLN A 7 28.44 -26.91 32.68
C GLN A 7 27.69 -25.61 33.00
N PHE A 8 27.96 -24.52 32.25
CA PHE A 8 27.19 -23.28 32.35
C PHE A 8 25.71 -23.50 31.98
N LEU A 9 25.41 -24.20 30.89
CA LEU A 9 24.03 -24.54 30.51
C LEU A 9 23.32 -25.35 31.59
N HIS A 10 23.99 -26.32 32.21
CA HIS A 10 23.42 -27.10 33.31
C HIS A 10 23.12 -26.21 34.53
N GLN A 11 23.97 -25.23 34.84
CA GLN A 11 23.69 -24.27 35.92
C GLN A 11 22.48 -23.38 35.61
N LYS A 12 22.30 -22.99 34.35
CA LYS A 12 21.15 -22.17 33.91
C LYS A 12 19.85 -22.95 33.79
N VAL A 13 19.94 -24.21 33.39
CA VAL A 13 18.79 -25.10 33.24
C VAL A 13 19.14 -26.48 33.83
N PRO A 14 19.04 -26.64 35.17
CA PRO A 14 19.42 -27.88 35.84
C PRO A 14 18.72 -29.12 35.29
N SER A 15 17.46 -28.99 34.85
CA SER A 15 16.66 -30.09 34.27
C SER A 15 17.01 -30.45 32.83
N LEU A 16 17.88 -29.71 32.14
CA LEU A 16 18.16 -29.95 30.72
C LEU A 16 18.80 -31.31 30.49
N HIS A 17 19.73 -31.72 31.36
CA HIS A 17 20.48 -32.98 31.22
C HIS A 17 19.63 -34.25 31.42
N THR A 18 18.41 -34.12 31.95
CA THR A 18 17.42 -35.19 32.12
C THR A 18 16.22 -35.05 31.17
N SER A 19 16.27 -34.09 30.25
CA SER A 19 15.23 -33.91 29.25
C SER A 19 15.15 -35.11 28.31
N LYS A 20 13.95 -35.41 27.80
CA LYS A 20 13.72 -36.54 26.88
C LYS A 20 14.71 -36.57 25.70
N PRO A 21 15.04 -35.46 25.01
CA PRO A 21 16.01 -35.47 23.91
C PRO A 21 17.43 -35.85 24.36
N VAL A 22 17.88 -35.39 25.54
CA VAL A 22 19.21 -35.70 26.07
C VAL A 22 19.31 -37.17 26.52
N GLU A 23 18.29 -37.67 27.23
CA GLU A 23 18.25 -39.09 27.62
C GLU A 23 18.14 -40.02 26.41
N HIS A 24 17.42 -39.61 25.37
CA HIS A 24 17.35 -40.35 24.12
C HIS A 24 18.73 -40.50 23.47
N GLU A 25 19.55 -39.45 23.47
CA GLU A 25 20.92 -39.53 22.94
C GLU A 25 21.80 -40.48 23.76
N VAL A 26 21.67 -40.48 25.08
CA VAL A 26 22.40 -41.40 25.96
C VAL A 26 22.03 -42.86 25.66
N VAL A 27 20.74 -43.14 25.44
CA VAL A 27 20.26 -44.47 25.04
C VAL A 27 20.76 -44.83 23.65
N ARG A 28 20.72 -43.90 22.68
CA ARG A 28 21.21 -44.13 21.31
C ARG A 28 22.69 -44.48 21.29
N ARG A 29 23.51 -43.79 22.08
CA ARG A 29 24.95 -44.09 22.22
C ARG A 29 25.22 -45.46 22.79
N ARG A 30 24.53 -45.82 23.88
CA ARG A 30 24.63 -47.17 24.48
C ARG A 30 24.22 -48.26 23.50
N ARG A 31 23.22 -48.02 22.66
CA ARG A 31 22.79 -48.97 21.61
C ARG A 31 23.80 -49.12 20.46
N ASN A 32 24.66 -48.13 20.24
CA ASN A 32 25.66 -48.11 19.18
C ASN A 32 27.08 -48.39 19.71
N ASP A 33 27.20 -48.99 20.90
CA ASP A 33 28.48 -49.28 21.59
C ASP A 33 29.41 -48.05 21.76
N GLN A 34 28.83 -46.85 21.86
CA GLN A 34 29.57 -45.61 22.12
C GLN A 34 29.60 -45.28 23.62
N GLU A 35 30.72 -44.73 24.10
CA GLU A 35 30.86 -44.29 25.48
C GLU A 35 29.81 -43.23 25.85
N ALA A 36 29.10 -43.43 26.96
CA ALA A 36 28.00 -42.59 27.41
C ALA A 36 28.15 -42.20 28.89
N SER A 37 28.75 -41.03 29.13
CA SER A 37 28.95 -40.48 30.48
C SER A 37 27.63 -40.20 31.19
N GLN A 38 27.62 -40.33 32.52
CA GLN A 38 26.48 -39.93 33.37
C GLN A 38 26.61 -38.51 33.93
N LYS A 39 27.75 -37.85 33.73
CA LYS A 39 27.95 -36.47 34.22
C LYS A 39 27.08 -35.50 33.41
N PRO A 40 26.33 -34.59 34.07
CA PRO A 40 25.41 -33.68 33.38
C PRO A 40 26.02 -32.92 32.20
N ALA A 41 27.22 -32.33 32.36
CA ALA A 41 27.89 -31.57 31.31
C ALA A 41 28.29 -32.44 30.11
N ASP A 42 28.69 -33.69 30.33
CA ASP A 42 29.06 -34.62 29.24
C ASP A 42 27.82 -35.07 28.47
N LYS A 43 26.70 -35.36 29.16
CA LYS A 43 25.41 -35.68 28.52
C LYS A 43 24.95 -34.55 27.60
N LEU A 44 25.08 -33.31 28.08
CA LEU A 44 24.78 -32.12 27.30
C LEU A 44 25.72 -31.95 26.11
N ALA A 45 27.03 -32.19 26.28
CA ALA A 45 28.01 -32.07 25.19
C ALA A 45 27.71 -33.05 24.06
N ASP A 46 27.32 -34.28 24.39
CA ASP A 46 26.95 -35.28 23.40
C ASP A 46 25.63 -34.95 22.69
N TRP A 47 24.64 -34.47 23.43
CA TRP A 47 23.37 -34.04 22.83
C TRP A 47 23.51 -32.79 21.96
N LEU A 48 24.32 -31.80 22.36
CA LEU A 48 24.56 -30.59 21.55
C LEU A 48 25.21 -30.93 20.20
N LYS A 49 26.06 -31.95 20.11
CA LYS A 49 26.59 -32.43 18.83
C LYS A 49 25.50 -32.97 17.91
N VAL A 50 24.49 -33.64 18.49
CA VAL A 50 23.31 -34.08 17.71
C VAL A 50 22.49 -32.89 17.27
N LEU A 51 22.28 -31.92 18.16
CA LEU A 51 21.56 -30.69 17.84
C LEU A 51 22.25 -29.95 16.68
N GLU A 52 23.57 -29.79 16.75
CA GLU A 52 24.40 -29.19 15.71
C GLU A 52 24.30 -29.97 14.39
N LYS A 53 24.43 -31.29 14.42
CA LYS A 53 24.30 -32.13 13.23
C LYS A 53 22.89 -32.05 12.60
N THR A 54 21.85 -32.05 13.41
CA THR A 54 20.46 -32.02 12.93
C THR A 54 20.06 -30.66 12.37
N HIS A 55 20.52 -29.57 12.99
CA HIS A 55 20.13 -28.21 12.62
C HIS A 55 21.06 -27.58 11.58
N MET A 56 22.36 -27.92 11.59
CA MET A 56 23.34 -27.36 10.64
C MET A 56 23.73 -28.34 9.53
N GLY A 57 23.60 -29.65 9.76
CA GLY A 57 24.00 -30.69 8.80
C GLY A 57 23.01 -30.93 7.65
N HIS A 58 21.82 -30.34 7.71
CA HIS A 58 20.79 -30.43 6.67
C HIS A 58 20.37 -29.05 6.12
N ARG A 59 21.19 -28.01 6.34
CA ARG A 59 20.88 -26.63 5.94
C ARG A 59 20.65 -26.47 4.43
N GLU A 60 21.28 -27.32 3.62
CA GLU A 60 21.17 -27.29 2.15
C GLU A 60 19.97 -28.10 1.64
N ASP A 61 19.19 -28.74 2.54
CA ASP A 61 17.91 -29.35 2.21
C ASP A 61 16.77 -28.48 2.77
N PRO A 62 16.16 -27.62 1.93
CA PRO A 62 15.09 -26.71 2.35
C PRO A 62 13.92 -27.44 3.03
N ARG A 63 13.63 -28.69 2.64
CA ARG A 63 12.52 -29.47 3.21
C ARG A 63 12.82 -29.89 4.65
N VAL A 64 14.05 -30.27 4.96
CA VAL A 64 14.44 -30.63 6.33
C VAL A 64 14.44 -29.37 7.20
N PHE A 65 14.96 -28.27 6.69
CA PHE A 65 15.08 -27.04 7.45
C PHE A 65 13.72 -26.38 7.74
N GLU A 66 12.79 -26.38 6.78
CA GLU A 66 11.41 -25.92 7.06
C GLU A 66 10.70 -26.81 8.10
N ARG A 67 10.96 -28.13 8.13
CA ARG A 67 10.43 -28.98 9.22
C ARG A 67 10.96 -28.60 10.60
N ILE A 68 12.21 -28.14 10.67
CA ILE A 68 12.82 -27.64 11.91
C ILE A 68 12.14 -26.32 12.33
N LYS A 69 11.97 -25.38 11.39
CA LYS A 69 11.23 -24.13 11.66
C LYS A 69 9.82 -24.42 12.13
N ASP A 70 9.08 -25.28 11.44
CA ASP A 70 7.73 -25.66 11.80
C ASP A 70 7.63 -26.30 13.19
N PHE A 71 8.62 -27.11 13.59
CA PHE A 71 8.71 -27.63 14.96
C PHE A 71 8.77 -26.49 15.99
N TYR A 72 9.65 -25.51 15.79
CA TYR A 72 9.79 -24.39 16.71
C TYR A 72 8.60 -23.42 16.67
N ARG A 73 8.04 -23.14 15.48
CA ARG A 73 6.84 -22.31 15.31
C ARG A 73 5.67 -22.91 16.10
N LYS A 74 5.40 -24.21 15.94
CA LYS A 74 4.32 -24.92 16.67
C LYS A 74 4.50 -24.89 18.18
N GLN A 75 5.74 -24.91 18.66
CA GLN A 75 6.03 -24.90 20.10
C GLN A 75 5.98 -23.50 20.72
N ASN A 76 6.32 -22.44 19.97
CA ASN A 76 6.58 -21.11 20.53
C ASN A 76 5.61 -20.03 20.06
N VAL A 77 4.83 -20.27 19.00
CA VAL A 77 3.79 -19.35 18.49
C VAL A 77 2.42 -19.97 18.74
N THR A 78 1.92 -19.80 19.97
CA THR A 78 0.69 -20.45 20.46
C THR A 78 -0.41 -19.46 20.84
N ILE A 79 -0.26 -18.18 20.49
CA ILE A 79 -1.23 -17.15 20.82
C ILE A 79 -2.55 -17.38 20.09
N THR A 80 -3.66 -17.21 20.80
CA THR A 80 -5.02 -17.28 20.25
C THR A 80 -5.73 -15.94 20.41
N LEU A 81 -6.90 -15.78 19.78
CA LEU A 81 -7.69 -14.54 19.85
C LEU A 81 -7.97 -14.12 21.30
N GLY A 82 -8.31 -15.09 22.16
CA GLY A 82 -8.62 -14.84 23.57
C GLY A 82 -7.39 -14.54 24.45
N ASP A 83 -6.17 -14.76 23.94
CA ASP A 83 -4.95 -14.40 24.65
C ASP A 83 -4.52 -12.94 24.38
N ILE A 84 -5.06 -12.29 23.34
CA ILE A 84 -4.76 -10.88 23.05
C ILE A 84 -5.38 -10.01 24.16
N PRO A 85 -4.56 -9.29 24.96
CA PRO A 85 -5.07 -8.55 26.10
C PRO A 85 -5.90 -7.35 25.65
N LYS A 86 -6.90 -6.97 26.45
CA LYS A 86 -7.76 -5.81 26.15
C LYS A 86 -6.97 -4.51 26.00
N SER A 87 -5.90 -4.34 26.78
CA SER A 87 -4.99 -3.21 26.68
C SER A 87 -4.33 -3.06 25.31
N TYR A 88 -4.10 -4.16 24.58
CA TYR A 88 -3.58 -4.10 23.21
C TYR A 88 -4.57 -3.41 22.27
N TRP A 89 -5.85 -3.80 22.33
CA TRP A 89 -6.93 -3.21 21.55
C TRP A 89 -7.16 -1.74 21.90
N ASN A 90 -7.14 -1.42 23.20
CA ASN A 90 -7.30 -0.05 23.66
C ASN A 90 -6.15 0.85 23.20
N ASN A 91 -4.90 0.39 23.32
CA ASN A 91 -3.74 1.13 22.82
C ASN A 91 -3.81 1.35 21.31
N LYS A 92 -4.23 0.33 20.55
CA LYS A 92 -4.40 0.43 19.09
C LYS A 92 -5.45 1.49 18.73
N ALA A 93 -6.61 1.45 19.38
CA ALA A 93 -7.65 2.46 19.18
C ALA A 93 -7.19 3.86 19.59
N GLU A 94 -6.48 4.00 20.70
CA GLU A 94 -6.03 5.30 21.20
C GLU A 94 -5.00 5.97 20.28
N ILE A 95 -4.05 5.21 19.73
CA ILE A 95 -3.10 5.73 18.72
C ILE A 95 -3.85 6.25 17.50
N MET A 96 -4.79 5.45 16.97
CA MET A 96 -5.59 5.82 15.82
C MET A 96 -6.47 7.07 16.09
N ILE A 97 -7.10 7.14 17.27
CA ILE A 97 -7.89 8.30 17.68
C ILE A 97 -7.04 9.55 17.79
N ARG A 98 -5.85 9.48 18.40
CA ARG A 98 -4.95 10.64 18.51
C ARG A 98 -4.54 11.19 17.15
N GLN A 99 -4.42 10.32 16.14
CA GLN A 99 -4.16 10.66 14.74
C GLN A 99 -5.42 11.14 13.98
N GLY A 100 -6.60 11.15 14.59
CA GLY A 100 -7.83 11.62 13.95
C GLY A 100 -8.65 10.54 13.26
N TYR A 101 -8.30 9.26 13.37
CA TYR A 101 -9.09 8.12 12.84
C TYR A 101 -10.25 7.72 13.74
N GLY A 102 -10.61 8.52 14.75
CA GLY A 102 -11.66 8.17 15.70
C GLY A 102 -13.02 7.94 15.03
N GLY A 103 -13.35 8.76 14.03
CA GLY A 103 -14.60 8.61 13.27
C GLY A 103 -14.59 7.36 12.37
N ASP A 104 -13.45 7.06 11.74
CA ASP A 104 -13.26 5.88 10.90
C ASP A 104 -13.42 4.58 11.71
N LEU A 105 -12.90 4.55 12.95
CA LEU A 105 -13.09 3.43 13.86
C LEU A 105 -14.58 3.21 14.19
N ALA A 106 -15.30 4.28 14.52
CA ALA A 106 -16.73 4.20 14.82
C ALA A 106 -17.54 3.70 13.61
N LYS A 107 -17.26 4.22 12.41
CA LYS A 107 -17.87 3.79 11.15
C LYS A 107 -17.58 2.33 10.83
N SER A 108 -16.38 1.86 11.17
CA SER A 108 -15.96 0.47 11.02
C SER A 108 -16.58 -0.48 12.06
N GLY A 109 -17.48 0.00 12.92
CA GLY A 109 -18.19 -0.81 13.91
C GLY A 109 -17.44 -1.00 15.23
N VAL A 110 -16.36 -0.26 15.49
CA VAL A 110 -15.68 -0.28 16.79
C VAL A 110 -16.52 0.45 17.82
N GLN A 111 -16.91 -0.23 18.89
CA GLN A 111 -17.76 0.35 19.94
C GLN A 111 -16.92 0.84 21.11
N LYS A 112 -17.27 2.02 21.64
CA LYS A 112 -16.68 2.59 22.85
C LYS A 112 -17.54 2.23 24.06
N GLN A 113 -16.94 1.58 25.06
CA GLN A 113 -17.58 1.25 26.33
C GLN A 113 -16.84 1.96 27.48
N VAL A 114 -17.56 2.77 28.26
CA VAL A 114 -17.03 3.45 29.45
C VAL A 114 -17.57 2.76 30.70
N TRP A 115 -16.70 2.51 31.67
CA TRP A 115 -17.07 1.94 32.97
C TRP A 115 -16.20 2.56 34.06
N ALA A 116 -16.70 2.60 35.30
CA ALA A 116 -15.94 3.06 36.45
C ALA A 116 -15.46 1.85 37.26
N ASP A 117 -14.20 1.89 37.71
CA ASP A 117 -13.68 0.89 38.63
C ASP A 117 -14.17 1.12 40.07
N GLU A 118 -13.73 0.26 41.00
CA GLU A 118 -14.06 0.33 42.41
C GLU A 118 -13.63 1.64 43.10
N ASN A 119 -12.67 2.38 42.53
CA ASN A 119 -12.22 3.69 42.99
C ASN A 119 -12.94 4.85 42.29
N ASN A 120 -14.00 4.55 41.53
CA ASN A 120 -14.73 5.48 40.69
C ASN A 120 -13.85 6.15 39.60
N GLN A 121 -12.76 5.50 39.22
CA GLN A 121 -11.92 5.91 38.10
C GLN A 121 -12.53 5.37 36.82
N GLU A 122 -12.77 6.27 35.85
CA GLU A 122 -13.35 5.90 34.56
C GLU A 122 -12.29 5.25 33.65
N HIS A 123 -12.66 4.10 33.09
CA HIS A 123 -11.90 3.35 32.10
C HIS A 123 -12.67 3.29 30.79
N THR A 124 -11.94 3.30 29.67
CA THR A 124 -12.52 3.20 28.33
C THR A 124 -12.01 1.96 27.63
N ASP A 125 -12.93 1.19 27.09
CA ASP A 125 -12.66 0.01 26.29
C ASP A 125 -13.19 0.17 24.87
N TYR A 126 -12.38 -0.25 23.91
CA TYR A 126 -12.74 -0.27 22.50
C TYR A 126 -12.96 -1.71 22.04
N LEU A 127 -14.20 -2.01 21.64
CA LEU A 127 -14.64 -3.32 21.21
C LEU A 127 -14.59 -3.40 19.69
N PHE A 128 -13.59 -4.09 19.17
CA PHE A 128 -13.43 -4.32 17.73
C PHE A 128 -14.36 -5.45 17.24
N PRO A 129 -14.87 -5.36 15.99
CA PRO A 129 -15.56 -6.48 15.33
C PRO A 129 -14.67 -7.72 15.22
N ASP A 130 -15.26 -8.91 15.25
CA ASP A 130 -14.50 -10.17 15.29
C ASP A 130 -13.67 -10.40 14.02
N GLU A 131 -14.17 -10.01 12.85
CA GLU A 131 -13.42 -10.07 11.58
C GLU A 131 -12.10 -9.28 11.66
N MET A 132 -12.14 -8.05 12.20
CA MET A 132 -10.92 -7.25 12.41
C MET A 132 -9.98 -7.89 13.42
N LYS A 133 -10.51 -8.55 14.45
CA LYS A 133 -9.68 -9.25 15.43
C LYS A 133 -8.99 -10.46 14.84
N GLU A 134 -9.68 -11.22 13.98
CA GLU A 134 -9.12 -12.39 13.29
C GLU A 134 -8.01 -11.98 12.30
N GLN A 135 -8.22 -10.91 11.54
CA GLN A 135 -7.20 -10.34 10.65
C GLN A 135 -5.95 -9.92 11.44
N GLU A 136 -6.12 -9.23 12.58
CA GLU A 136 -4.99 -8.84 13.43
C GLU A 136 -4.29 -10.04 14.07
N LEU A 137 -5.04 -11.07 14.50
CA LEU A 137 -4.45 -12.30 15.04
C LEU A 137 -3.57 -12.98 13.99
N ALA A 138 -4.01 -13.03 12.73
CA ALA A 138 -3.23 -13.58 11.63
C ALA A 138 -1.91 -12.81 11.45
N VAL A 139 -1.97 -11.47 11.51
CA VAL A 139 -0.78 -10.59 11.47
C VAL A 139 0.15 -10.88 12.65
N ILE A 140 -0.35 -10.94 13.88
CA ILE A 140 0.45 -11.25 15.08
C ILE A 140 1.14 -12.61 14.95
N ILE A 141 0.42 -13.66 14.54
CA ILE A 141 0.98 -15.01 14.36
C ILE A 141 2.06 -15.01 13.27
N SER A 142 1.81 -14.34 12.14
CA SER A 142 2.80 -14.23 11.06
C SER A 142 4.08 -13.57 11.55
N ASN A 143 3.96 -12.43 12.23
CA ASN A 143 5.07 -11.65 12.78
C ASN A 143 5.92 -12.47 13.77
N GLN A 144 5.26 -13.25 14.63
CA GLN A 144 5.97 -14.12 15.58
C GLN A 144 6.68 -15.29 14.90
N LYS A 145 6.07 -15.93 13.90
CA LYS A 145 6.74 -17.02 13.14
C LYS A 145 7.98 -16.50 12.43
N ARG A 146 7.85 -15.38 11.71
CA ARG A 146 8.94 -14.81 10.92
C ARG A 146 10.09 -14.32 11.78
N SER A 147 9.80 -13.60 12.86
CA SER A 147 10.85 -13.14 13.78
C SER A 147 11.59 -14.31 14.46
N LEU A 148 10.91 -15.43 14.72
CA LEU A 148 11.54 -16.67 15.18
C LEU A 148 12.44 -17.31 14.11
N ASP A 149 11.97 -17.35 12.87
CA ASP A 149 12.71 -17.91 11.75
C ASP A 149 14.02 -17.15 11.50
N ALA A 150 14.01 -15.83 11.60
CA ALA A 150 15.23 -15.00 11.44
C ALA A 150 16.36 -15.42 12.40
N TRP A 151 16.03 -15.78 13.65
CA TRP A 151 17.01 -16.32 14.60
C TRP A 151 17.49 -17.71 14.22
N LEU A 152 16.60 -18.59 13.76
CA LEU A 152 16.96 -19.94 13.31
C LEU A 152 17.87 -19.89 12.09
N ASP A 153 17.51 -19.08 11.09
CA ASP A 153 18.26 -18.84 9.86
C ASP A 153 19.69 -18.40 10.20
N TYR A 154 19.84 -17.38 11.04
CA TYR A 154 21.18 -16.88 11.40
C TYR A 154 21.97 -17.86 12.26
N LEU A 155 21.41 -18.42 13.33
CA LEU A 155 22.16 -19.29 14.24
C LEU A 155 22.61 -20.60 13.59
N THR A 156 21.93 -21.02 12.52
CA THR A 156 22.30 -22.20 11.71
C THR A 156 23.12 -21.85 10.46
N SER A 157 23.31 -20.56 10.18
CA SER A 157 24.15 -20.07 9.08
C SER A 157 25.65 -20.30 9.33
N PRO A 158 26.47 -20.30 8.25
CA PRO A 158 27.93 -20.31 8.37
C PRO A 158 28.50 -19.12 9.16
N ASP A 159 27.80 -17.98 9.17
CA ASP A 159 28.29 -16.72 9.74
C ASP A 159 28.19 -16.70 11.28
N ALA A 160 27.31 -17.52 11.85
CA ALA A 160 27.20 -17.69 13.30
C ALA A 160 28.29 -18.63 13.85
N LEU A 161 29.54 -18.17 13.86
CA LEU A 161 30.72 -18.90 14.36
C LEU A 161 30.80 -18.93 15.90
N TYR A 162 29.72 -19.34 16.56
CA TYR A 162 29.61 -19.45 18.02
C TYR A 162 29.62 -20.90 18.49
N PRO A 163 30.12 -21.19 19.70
CA PRO A 163 29.95 -22.50 20.32
C PRO A 163 28.47 -22.91 20.41
N THR A 164 28.16 -24.18 20.16
CA THR A 164 26.77 -24.70 20.13
C THR A 164 26.02 -24.44 21.44
N TRP A 165 26.71 -24.49 22.60
CA TRP A 165 26.10 -24.15 23.88
C TRP A 165 25.63 -22.69 23.95
N ALA A 166 26.37 -21.76 23.35
CA ALA A 166 26.07 -20.33 23.35
C ALA A 166 24.93 -20.01 22.38
N LYS A 167 24.90 -20.68 21.22
CA LYS A 167 23.75 -20.63 20.28
C LYS A 167 22.46 -21.09 20.99
N TYR A 168 22.53 -22.23 21.69
CA TYR A 168 21.40 -22.77 22.43
C TYR A 168 20.95 -21.83 23.57
N TRP A 169 21.89 -21.29 24.35
CA TRP A 169 21.60 -20.33 25.41
C TRP A 169 20.90 -19.08 24.86
N SER A 170 21.45 -18.49 23.80
CA SER A 170 20.90 -17.29 23.16
C SER A 170 19.49 -17.53 22.62
N PHE A 171 19.30 -18.62 21.87
CA PHE A 171 18.01 -18.98 21.30
C PHE A 171 16.94 -19.22 22.38
N THR A 172 17.26 -20.05 23.38
CA THR A 172 16.30 -20.36 24.46
C THR A 172 16.03 -19.20 25.41
N SER A 173 16.96 -18.26 25.55
CA SER A 173 16.72 -17.00 26.24
C SER A 173 15.80 -16.08 25.44
N MET A 174 16.05 -15.91 24.15
CA MET A 174 15.25 -15.10 23.24
C MET A 174 13.78 -15.57 23.18
N LEU A 175 13.52 -16.88 23.23
CA LEU A 175 12.16 -17.43 23.32
C LEU A 175 11.36 -16.93 24.53
N LYS A 176 12.02 -16.46 25.59
CA LYS A 176 11.38 -15.96 26.82
C LYS A 176 11.26 -14.44 26.84
N MET A 177 11.68 -13.75 25.78
CA MET A 177 11.74 -12.30 25.69
C MET A 177 10.56 -11.77 24.86
N GLY A 178 9.88 -10.77 25.42
CA GLY A 178 8.76 -10.04 24.83
C GLY A 178 9.22 -8.71 24.21
N LYS A 179 8.41 -7.68 24.34
CA LYS A 179 8.67 -6.33 23.80
C LYS A 179 9.98 -5.75 24.34
N TYR A 180 10.79 -5.17 23.46
CA TYR A 180 11.94 -4.34 23.83
C TYR A 180 11.45 -2.95 24.22
N GLU A 181 11.91 -2.43 25.35
CA GLU A 181 11.49 -1.13 25.87
C GLU A 181 12.69 -0.32 26.33
N LYS A 182 12.75 0.94 25.88
CA LYS A 182 13.64 1.97 26.41
C LYS A 182 12.93 2.66 27.57
N VAL A 183 13.64 2.86 28.68
CA VAL A 183 13.13 3.51 29.88
C VAL A 183 14.08 4.65 30.22
N GLU A 184 13.53 5.84 30.39
CA GLU A 184 14.28 6.98 30.93
C GLU A 184 14.45 6.78 32.44
N ALA A 185 15.70 6.75 32.90
CA ALA A 185 16.03 6.80 34.30
C ALA A 185 16.41 8.24 34.66
N LYS A 186 15.70 8.81 35.65
CA LYS A 186 16.17 10.01 36.34
C LYS A 186 17.22 9.55 37.35
N ASP A 187 18.48 9.88 37.13
CA ASP A 187 19.50 9.78 38.20
C ASP A 187 19.37 11.04 39.07
N GLU A 188 19.32 10.88 40.39
CA GLU A 188 19.12 11.99 41.33
C GLU A 188 20.36 12.92 41.46
N ASP A 189 21.49 12.56 40.82
CA ASP A 189 22.80 13.23 40.99
C ASP A 189 23.51 13.66 39.68
N GLU A 190 22.91 13.49 38.49
CA GLU A 190 23.48 13.96 37.20
C GLU A 190 22.41 14.64 36.32
N ASP A 191 22.71 15.80 35.74
CA ASP A 191 21.84 16.62 34.85
C ASP A 191 21.53 15.95 33.48
N GLU A 192 21.85 14.67 33.29
CA GLU A 192 21.62 13.92 32.04
C GLU A 192 20.62 12.76 32.24
N ASN A 193 19.53 12.76 31.46
CA ASN A 193 18.60 11.63 31.38
C ASN A 193 19.31 10.38 30.82
N LYS A 194 19.64 9.41 31.70
CA LYS A 194 20.20 8.12 31.28
C LYS A 194 19.09 7.20 30.75
N VAL A 195 19.13 6.91 29.45
CA VAL A 195 18.27 5.89 28.84
C VAL A 195 18.81 4.50 29.17
N ARG A 196 17.96 3.63 29.72
CA ARG A 196 18.21 2.18 29.88
C ARG A 196 17.28 1.39 28.99
N ALA A 197 17.62 0.14 28.68
CA ALA A 197 16.76 -0.72 27.88
C ALA A 197 16.58 -2.11 28.51
N ARG A 198 15.40 -2.69 28.31
CA ARG A 198 15.07 -4.03 28.80
C ARG A 198 14.11 -4.76 27.87
N PHE A 199 14.00 -6.08 28.02
CA PHE A 199 12.94 -6.87 27.41
C PHE A 199 11.90 -7.26 28.45
N GLN A 200 10.64 -7.12 28.11
CA GLN A 200 9.56 -7.74 28.87
C GLN A 200 9.68 -9.27 28.84
N ARG A 201 9.06 -9.95 29.80
CA ARG A 201 8.97 -11.41 29.78
C ARG A 201 7.86 -11.85 28.81
N ARG A 202 8.16 -12.80 27.92
CA ARG A 202 7.16 -13.43 27.06
C ARG A 202 6.23 -14.33 27.87
N THR A 203 4.94 -14.17 27.62
CA THR A 203 3.82 -14.94 28.16
C THR A 203 2.92 -15.39 27.00
N LYS A 204 1.89 -16.20 27.28
CA LYS A 204 0.89 -16.57 26.27
C LYS A 204 0.13 -15.38 25.66
N THR A 205 0.08 -14.25 26.37
CA THR A 205 -0.61 -13.02 25.94
C THR A 205 0.31 -12.03 25.22
N THR A 206 1.57 -12.41 24.95
CA THR A 206 2.52 -11.52 24.28
C THR A 206 2.18 -11.44 22.80
N THR A 207 1.79 -10.25 22.33
CA THR A 207 1.48 -9.99 20.92
C THR A 207 2.71 -9.57 20.12
N SER A 208 3.78 -9.09 20.76
CA SER A 208 4.99 -8.66 20.07
C SER A 208 5.77 -9.81 19.43
N SER A 209 6.42 -9.51 18.30
CA SER A 209 7.44 -10.35 17.66
C SER A 209 8.53 -10.77 18.65
N PHE A 210 9.26 -11.83 18.31
CA PHE A 210 10.49 -12.17 19.02
C PHE A 210 11.50 -11.03 18.88
N PRO A 211 12.42 -10.85 19.86
CA PRO A 211 13.44 -9.81 19.80
C PRO A 211 14.11 -9.73 18.44
N LEU A 212 14.35 -8.51 17.95
CA LEU A 212 15.10 -8.33 16.72
C LEU A 212 16.49 -8.99 16.83
N LEU A 213 16.87 -9.75 15.82
CA LEU A 213 18.21 -10.28 15.68
C LEU A 213 19.15 -9.18 15.15
N ASN A 214 20.20 -8.88 15.91
CA ASN A 214 21.32 -8.05 15.51
C ASN A 214 22.62 -8.85 15.70
N PRO A 215 23.31 -9.25 14.61
CA PRO A 215 24.55 -10.03 14.68
C PRO A 215 25.64 -9.39 15.53
N ARG A 216 25.80 -8.06 15.50
CA ARG A 216 26.84 -7.31 16.24
C ARG A 216 26.57 -7.31 17.74
N ALA A 217 25.35 -7.00 18.15
CA ALA A 217 24.94 -7.06 19.56
C ALA A 217 25.04 -8.50 20.09
N LEU A 218 24.61 -9.48 19.29
CA LEU A 218 24.68 -10.90 19.65
C LEU A 218 26.14 -11.38 19.80
N ALA A 219 27.03 -10.99 18.88
CA ALA A 219 28.45 -11.31 18.96
C ALA A 219 29.08 -10.76 20.25
N LYS A 220 28.76 -9.51 20.61
CA LYS A 220 29.20 -8.92 21.88
C LYS A 220 28.63 -9.69 23.08
N THR A 221 27.32 -9.97 23.10
CA THR A 221 26.67 -10.73 24.18
C THR A 221 27.30 -12.11 24.39
N ILE A 222 27.47 -12.87 23.31
CA ILE A 222 28.08 -14.20 23.37
C ILE A 222 29.55 -14.11 23.74
N GLY A 223 30.30 -13.18 23.14
CA GLY A 223 31.74 -13.02 23.37
C GLY A 223 32.07 -12.74 24.83
N VAL A 224 31.40 -11.75 25.46
CA VAL A 224 31.64 -11.43 26.87
C VAL A 224 31.23 -12.55 27.81
N MET A 225 30.14 -13.27 27.50
CA MET A 225 29.69 -14.40 28.30
C MET A 225 30.63 -15.60 28.16
N ALA A 226 31.12 -15.89 26.96
CA ALA A 226 32.06 -16.97 26.72
C ALA A 226 33.38 -16.73 27.46
N ALA A 227 33.93 -15.51 27.39
CA ALA A 227 35.13 -15.13 28.15
C ALA A 227 34.89 -15.25 29.67
N TYR A 228 33.73 -14.79 30.15
CA TYR A 228 33.37 -14.89 31.56
C TYR A 228 33.22 -16.34 32.05
N VAL A 229 32.61 -17.21 31.24
CA VAL A 229 32.48 -18.65 31.53
C VAL A 229 33.85 -19.34 31.53
N GLU A 230 34.75 -18.96 30.62
CA GLU A 230 36.12 -19.48 30.59
C GLU A 230 36.91 -19.10 31.85
N GLU A 231 36.87 -17.84 32.26
CA GLU A 231 37.50 -17.36 33.51
C GLU A 231 36.97 -18.10 34.75
N LYS A 232 35.68 -18.44 34.77
CA LYS A 232 35.10 -19.23 35.87
C LYS A 232 35.68 -20.62 36.00
N THR A 233 36.31 -21.18 34.96
CA THR A 233 36.99 -22.48 35.04
C THR A 233 38.32 -22.41 35.78
N LYS A 234 38.89 -21.21 35.96
CA LYS A 234 40.13 -20.99 36.69
C LYS A 234 39.88 -20.92 38.21
N PRO A 235 40.89 -21.26 39.04
CA PRO A 235 40.88 -21.02 40.48
C PRO A 235 40.54 -19.56 40.80
N LYS A 236 39.80 -19.30 41.90
CA LYS A 236 39.25 -17.97 42.22
C LYS A 236 40.32 -16.87 42.32
N ASP A 237 41.51 -17.23 42.79
CA ASP A 237 42.72 -16.42 42.92
C ASP A 237 43.40 -16.07 41.59
N GLN A 238 43.04 -16.76 40.50
CA GLN A 238 43.62 -16.60 39.16
C GLN A 238 42.65 -16.03 38.13
N ARG A 239 41.42 -15.70 38.54
CA ARG A 239 40.39 -15.14 37.64
C ARG A 239 40.67 -13.68 37.36
N GLN A 240 40.54 -13.28 36.10
CA GLN A 240 40.54 -11.88 35.72
C GLN A 240 39.10 -11.41 35.41
N PRO A 241 38.74 -10.17 35.74
CA PRO A 241 37.46 -9.61 35.31
C PRO A 241 37.43 -9.53 33.78
N ALA A 242 36.31 -9.89 33.18
CA ALA A 242 36.15 -9.76 31.74
C ALA A 242 36.26 -8.27 31.35
N ALA A 243 36.95 -7.98 30.24
CA ALA A 243 37.10 -6.61 29.77
C ALA A 243 35.73 -5.94 29.57
N ASN A 244 35.59 -4.70 30.06
CA ASN A 244 34.41 -3.90 29.81
C ASN A 244 34.41 -3.44 28.35
N VAL A 245 33.43 -3.92 27.59
CA VAL A 245 33.22 -3.57 26.18
C VAL A 245 31.98 -2.68 25.99
N SER A 246 31.35 -2.28 27.08
CA SER A 246 30.24 -1.32 27.08
C SER A 246 30.76 0.10 26.92
N LYS A 247 30.11 0.89 26.06
CA LYS A 247 30.42 2.32 25.90
C LYS A 247 29.68 3.21 26.91
N ARG A 248 28.67 2.67 27.61
CA ARG A 248 27.74 3.45 28.45
C ARG A 248 27.79 3.08 29.94
N LEU A 249 28.38 1.94 30.28
CA LEU A 249 28.47 1.46 31.66
C LEU A 249 29.89 1.61 32.20
N SER A 250 29.99 2.06 33.44
CA SER A 250 31.24 1.95 34.21
C SER A 250 31.64 0.49 34.38
N ASP A 251 32.91 0.23 34.68
CA ASP A 251 33.39 -1.13 34.93
C ASP A 251 32.59 -1.85 36.01
N GLN A 252 32.22 -1.13 37.08
CA GLN A 252 31.45 -1.72 38.17
C GLN A 252 30.03 -2.11 37.72
N GLU A 253 29.35 -1.26 36.95
CA GLU A 253 28.01 -1.54 36.41
C GLU A 253 28.06 -2.69 35.40
N PHE A 254 29.06 -2.70 34.52
CA PHE A 254 29.25 -3.76 33.55
C PHE A 254 29.50 -5.11 34.22
N GLN A 255 30.36 -5.18 35.25
CA GLN A 255 30.57 -6.43 35.99
C GLN A 255 29.31 -6.88 36.74
N ARG A 256 28.49 -5.97 37.25
CA ARG A 256 27.18 -6.32 37.86
C ARG A 256 26.23 -6.90 36.82
N LEU A 257 26.15 -6.29 35.63
CA LEU A 257 25.33 -6.77 34.52
C LEU A 257 25.79 -8.16 34.04
N LEU A 258 27.10 -8.33 33.84
CA LEU A 258 27.69 -9.59 33.38
C LEU A 258 27.52 -10.71 34.40
N SER A 259 27.72 -10.44 35.70
CA SER A 259 27.60 -11.44 36.76
C SER A 259 26.18 -11.92 37.02
N ALA A 260 25.16 -11.14 36.61
CA ALA A 260 23.77 -11.59 36.59
C ALA A 260 23.52 -12.73 35.58
N GLU A 261 24.38 -12.85 34.55
CA GLU A 261 24.36 -13.90 33.54
C GLU A 261 22.99 -14.05 32.86
N LYS A 262 22.36 -12.91 32.58
CA LYS A 262 21.08 -12.81 31.88
C LYS A 262 21.34 -12.34 30.45
N PHE A 263 21.06 -13.21 29.49
CA PHE A 263 21.17 -12.89 28.08
C PHE A 263 20.36 -11.64 27.71
N SER A 264 19.12 -11.54 28.20
CA SER A 264 18.20 -10.43 27.90
C SER A 264 18.80 -9.07 28.23
N ASP A 265 19.49 -8.96 29.35
CA ASP A 265 19.97 -7.69 29.90
C ASP A 265 21.25 -7.27 29.18
N LEU A 266 22.16 -8.22 28.94
CA LEU A 266 23.37 -7.98 28.13
C LEU A 266 23.03 -7.64 26.68
N TYR A 267 22.08 -8.36 26.09
CA TYR A 267 21.65 -8.12 24.71
C TYR A 267 20.93 -6.78 24.58
N ALA A 268 20.05 -6.43 25.53
CA ALA A 268 19.40 -5.12 25.56
C ALA A 268 20.40 -3.96 25.66
N GLN A 269 21.44 -4.13 26.49
CA GLN A 269 22.50 -3.14 26.64
C GLN A 269 23.29 -2.96 25.33
N PHE A 270 23.70 -4.04 24.67
CA PHE A 270 24.47 -3.91 23.43
C PHE A 270 23.63 -3.45 22.23
N LEU A 271 22.32 -3.70 22.22
CA LEU A 271 21.40 -3.07 21.27
C LEU A 271 21.29 -1.55 21.48
N LEU A 272 21.28 -1.10 22.73
CA LEU A 272 21.23 0.32 23.09
C LEU A 272 22.52 1.08 22.72
N GLU A 273 23.64 0.37 22.61
CA GLU A 273 24.98 0.92 22.34
C GLU A 273 25.43 0.82 20.89
N ILE A 274 24.52 0.48 19.99
CA ILE A 274 24.77 0.52 18.55
C ILE A 274 25.18 1.98 18.20
N PRO A 275 26.44 2.23 17.78
CA PRO A 275 27.01 3.58 17.63
C PRO A 275 26.15 4.57 16.82
N GLU A 276 25.46 4.04 15.83
CA GLU A 276 24.55 4.70 14.89
C GLU A 276 23.37 5.40 15.58
N TYR A 277 23.11 5.09 16.87
CA TYR A 277 22.04 5.69 17.70
C TYR A 277 22.54 6.28 19.02
N SER A 278 23.85 6.49 19.14
CA SER A 278 24.43 7.29 20.23
C SER A 278 24.09 8.78 20.06
N THR A 279 24.17 9.57 21.14
CA THR A 279 23.97 11.03 21.06
C THR A 279 24.87 11.67 19.99
N GLU A 280 26.12 11.24 19.90
CA GLU A 280 27.09 11.67 18.90
C GLU A 280 26.72 11.22 17.49
N GLY A 281 26.26 9.97 17.32
CA GLY A 281 25.80 9.45 16.02
C GLY A 281 24.55 10.17 15.51
N LEU A 282 23.60 10.50 16.39
CA LEU A 282 22.38 11.22 16.01
C LEU A 282 22.62 12.68 15.61
N LYS A 283 23.74 13.30 16.02
CA LYS A 283 24.11 14.64 15.56
C LYS A 283 24.48 14.66 14.07
N GLU A 284 24.92 13.53 13.49
CA GLU A 284 25.12 13.40 12.05
C GLU A 284 23.76 13.26 11.35
N THR A 285 23.29 14.35 10.76
CA THR A 285 21.99 14.44 10.10
C THR A 285 22.07 14.26 8.59
N ARG A 286 23.28 14.27 8.00
CA ARG A 286 23.43 14.04 6.56
C ARG A 286 23.08 12.60 6.20
N GLY A 287 22.48 12.44 5.04
CA GLY A 287 21.89 11.19 4.61
C GLY A 287 21.16 11.35 3.29
N GLN A 288 20.34 10.35 2.95
CA GLN A 288 19.56 10.33 1.72
C GLN A 288 18.18 9.76 1.96
N TRP A 289 17.18 10.34 1.32
CA TRP A 289 15.86 9.75 1.18
C TRP A 289 15.92 8.60 0.17
N ARG A 290 15.34 7.46 0.55
CA ARG A 290 15.02 6.37 -0.38
C ARG A 290 13.52 6.22 -0.44
N LYS A 291 13.00 6.20 -1.67
CA LYS A 291 11.61 5.89 -1.97
C LYS A 291 11.48 4.39 -2.22
N PHE A 292 10.49 3.78 -1.58
CA PHE A 292 10.01 2.44 -1.86
C PHE A 292 8.63 2.58 -2.53
N PRO A 293 8.53 2.34 -3.84
CA PRO A 293 7.32 2.64 -4.59
C PRO A 293 6.11 1.81 -4.14
N GLN A 294 4.92 2.38 -4.27
CA GLN A 294 3.67 1.67 -4.09
C GLN A 294 3.63 0.38 -4.92
N GLY A 295 3.23 -0.74 -4.31
CA GLY A 295 3.14 -2.06 -4.94
C GLY A 295 4.48 -2.81 -5.08
N SER A 296 5.60 -2.19 -4.71
CA SER A 296 6.90 -2.85 -4.74
C SER A 296 7.00 -4.02 -3.74
N LYS A 297 7.94 -4.93 -4.00
CA LYS A 297 8.18 -6.08 -3.11
C LYS A 297 8.70 -5.59 -1.75
N PRO A 298 8.12 -6.06 -0.63
CA PRO A 298 8.49 -5.58 0.70
C PRO A 298 9.92 -5.95 1.12
N ASP A 299 10.55 -6.92 0.44
CA ASP A 299 11.85 -7.47 0.79
C ASP A 299 12.95 -6.41 0.87
N GLU A 300 12.99 -5.45 -0.06
CA GLU A 300 14.02 -4.39 -0.03
C GLU A 300 13.84 -3.43 1.13
N LEU A 301 12.60 -2.99 1.37
CA LEU A 301 12.26 -2.13 2.50
C LEU A 301 12.60 -2.84 3.80
N VAL A 302 12.11 -4.06 4.01
CA VAL A 302 12.41 -4.84 5.21
C VAL A 302 13.90 -5.07 5.39
N LYS A 303 14.61 -5.46 4.34
CA LYS A 303 16.06 -5.68 4.38
C LYS A 303 16.80 -4.40 4.78
N SER A 304 16.38 -3.25 4.29
CA SER A 304 16.98 -1.95 4.62
C SER A 304 16.73 -1.52 6.06
N LEU A 305 15.64 -1.99 6.68
CA LEU A 305 15.32 -1.76 8.09
C LEU A 305 15.94 -2.82 9.02
N GLY A 306 16.40 -3.94 8.45
CA GLY A 306 16.93 -5.09 9.16
C GLY A 306 18.21 -4.77 9.94
N GLY A 307 18.30 -5.31 11.16
CA GLY A 307 19.46 -5.13 12.04
C GLY A 307 19.45 -3.84 12.85
N TYR A 308 18.49 -2.93 12.64
CA TYR A 308 18.36 -1.69 13.41
C TYR A 308 17.26 -1.79 14.48
N PRO A 309 17.48 -1.31 15.72
CA PRO A 309 16.53 -1.43 16.84
C PRO A 309 15.35 -0.44 16.70
N LEU A 310 14.59 -0.58 15.62
CA LEU A 310 13.44 0.26 15.28
C LEU A 310 12.18 -0.26 15.98
N GLU A 311 11.35 0.66 16.46
CA GLU A 311 10.01 0.35 16.95
C GLU A 311 8.97 0.32 15.81
N TRP A 312 9.42 0.38 14.55
CA TRP A 312 8.57 0.43 13.36
C TRP A 312 8.02 -0.94 13.01
N CYS A 313 6.70 -1.05 12.95
CA CYS A 313 6.03 -2.26 12.47
C CYS A 313 6.39 -2.58 11.00
N THR A 314 6.80 -1.59 10.21
CA THR A 314 7.25 -1.74 8.82
C THR A 314 8.48 -2.64 8.66
N ALA A 315 9.25 -2.87 9.71
CA ALA A 315 10.33 -3.87 9.67
C ALA A 315 9.79 -5.31 9.46
N ASP A 316 8.46 -5.51 9.57
CA ASP A 316 7.80 -6.75 9.17
C ASP A 316 7.34 -6.73 7.69
N PRO A 317 7.67 -7.74 6.87
CA PRO A 317 7.26 -7.83 5.46
C PRO A 317 5.76 -7.78 5.15
N ASP A 318 4.88 -8.30 5.99
CA ASP A 318 3.44 -8.24 5.70
C ASP A 318 2.93 -6.83 5.98
N THR A 319 3.41 -6.22 7.07
CA THR A 319 3.12 -4.81 7.36
C THR A 319 3.69 -3.90 6.26
N ALA A 320 4.94 -4.11 5.85
CA ALA A 320 5.56 -3.41 4.73
C ALA A 320 4.78 -3.64 3.44
N ARG A 321 4.33 -4.88 3.15
CA ARG A 321 3.51 -5.19 1.97
C ARG A 321 2.21 -4.40 1.99
N THR A 322 1.48 -4.40 3.09
CA THR A 322 0.22 -3.65 3.23
C THR A 322 0.46 -2.14 3.10
N GLN A 323 1.54 -1.62 3.68
CA GLN A 323 1.88 -0.20 3.58
C GLN A 323 2.27 0.19 2.16
N LEU A 324 3.08 -0.63 1.48
CA LEU A 324 3.46 -0.44 0.09
C LEU A 324 2.28 -0.66 -0.85
N GLN A 325 1.30 -1.50 -0.55
CA GLN A 325 0.05 -1.55 -1.30
C GLN A 325 -0.75 -0.25 -1.13
N GLY A 326 -0.73 0.32 0.08
CA GLY A 326 -1.43 1.54 0.42
C GLY A 326 -0.84 2.82 -0.18
N GLY A 327 0.47 2.88 -0.44
CA GLY A 327 1.12 4.05 -1.03
C GLY A 327 2.65 3.93 -1.05
N ASP A 328 3.32 4.96 -1.55
CA ASP A 328 4.78 5.05 -1.47
C ASP A 328 5.26 5.06 0.00
N PHE A 329 6.44 4.52 0.25
CA PHE A 329 7.07 4.55 1.57
C PHE A 329 8.45 5.19 1.45
N TYR A 330 8.67 6.29 2.16
CA TYR A 330 9.95 7.00 2.17
C TYR A 330 10.69 6.68 3.46
N VAL A 331 11.98 6.37 3.36
CA VAL A 331 12.86 6.25 4.53
C VAL A 331 14.07 7.13 4.32
N TYR A 332 14.38 7.96 5.30
CA TYR A 332 15.62 8.71 5.35
C TYR A 332 16.69 7.87 6.06
N TYR A 333 17.81 7.69 5.37
CA TYR A 333 18.97 6.98 5.89
C TYR A 333 20.12 7.94 6.13
N SER A 334 20.53 8.09 7.39
CA SER A 334 21.75 8.81 7.76
C SER A 334 23.00 8.03 7.32
N PHE A 335 24.09 8.77 7.08
CA PHE A 335 25.39 8.17 6.76
C PHE A 335 26.00 7.44 7.96
N ASN A 336 26.57 6.26 7.73
CA ASN A 336 27.44 5.58 8.69
C ASN A 336 28.86 6.16 8.69
N GLU A 337 29.75 5.60 9.52
CA GLU A 337 31.17 6.02 9.61
C GLU A 337 31.92 5.91 8.27
N ASP A 338 31.49 4.99 7.39
CA ASP A 338 32.04 4.80 6.03
C ASP A 338 31.41 5.73 4.97
N GLY A 339 30.51 6.63 5.38
CA GLY A 339 29.82 7.58 4.49
C GLY A 339 28.67 6.98 3.67
N GLN A 340 28.18 5.80 4.02
CA GLN A 340 27.09 5.10 3.31
C GLN A 340 25.72 5.39 3.96
N PRO A 341 24.67 5.72 3.19
CA PRO A 341 23.35 6.09 3.72
C PRO A 341 22.55 4.83 4.07
N VAL A 342 22.88 4.20 5.20
CA VAL A 342 22.31 2.90 5.59
C VAL A 342 21.57 2.93 6.92
N ILE A 343 21.66 4.02 7.70
CA ILE A 343 21.08 4.08 9.06
C ILE A 343 19.66 4.67 8.99
N PRO A 344 18.59 3.87 9.10
CA PRO A 344 17.23 4.38 9.06
C PRO A 344 16.96 5.26 10.28
N ARG A 345 16.37 6.44 10.03
CA ARG A 345 16.17 7.47 11.05
C ARG A 345 14.77 8.09 11.05
N LEU A 346 14.18 8.23 9.88
CA LEU A 346 12.85 8.80 9.68
C LEU A 346 12.14 8.03 8.58
N ALA A 347 10.84 7.78 8.73
CA ALA A 347 10.01 7.16 7.70
C ALA A 347 8.71 7.95 7.49
N ILE A 348 8.31 8.12 6.24
CA ILE A 348 7.05 8.74 5.83
C ILE A 348 6.27 7.71 5.02
N ARG A 349 5.07 7.39 5.46
CA ARG A 349 4.14 6.53 4.73
C ARG A 349 3.15 7.39 3.96
N MET A 350 2.98 7.09 2.68
CA MET A 350 1.92 7.68 1.87
C MET A 350 0.68 6.79 1.84
N GLU A 351 -0.46 7.43 1.60
CA GLU A 351 -1.72 6.83 1.22
C GLU A 351 -2.03 7.30 -0.21
N GLY A 352 -2.02 6.37 -1.16
CA GLY A 352 -1.88 6.70 -2.57
C GLY A 352 -0.55 7.41 -2.85
N LYS A 353 -0.57 8.32 -3.83
CA LYS A 353 0.64 9.05 -4.27
C LYS A 353 0.81 10.44 -3.64
N ASN A 354 -0.29 11.06 -3.17
CA ASN A 354 -0.32 12.49 -2.86
C ASN A 354 -0.80 12.81 -1.43
N LYS A 355 -1.02 11.80 -0.58
CA LYS A 355 -1.45 12.01 0.80
C LYS A 355 -0.46 11.36 1.75
N ILE A 356 0.06 12.12 2.71
CA ILE A 356 0.79 11.56 3.84
C ILE A 356 -0.22 10.85 4.73
N ALA A 357 -0.06 9.54 4.88
CA ALA A 357 -1.02 8.66 5.53
C ALA A 357 -1.09 8.95 7.03
N GLU A 358 0.06 9.11 7.67
CA GLU A 358 0.18 9.24 9.12
C GLU A 358 1.39 10.11 9.47
N SER A 359 1.51 10.49 10.75
CA SER A 359 2.70 11.18 11.24
C SER A 359 3.97 10.38 10.93
N PRO A 360 5.03 11.03 10.39
CA PRO A 360 6.31 10.41 10.15
C PRO A 360 6.87 9.73 11.41
N ARG A 361 7.44 8.55 11.20
CA ARG A 361 7.98 7.73 12.27
C ARG A 361 9.45 8.01 12.44
N GLY A 362 9.85 8.38 13.65
CA GLY A 362 11.23 8.48 14.06
C GLY A 362 11.69 7.29 14.91
N ILE A 363 12.91 7.38 15.40
CA ILE A 363 13.62 6.31 16.13
C ILE A 363 13.67 6.54 17.66
N ALA A 364 13.11 7.65 18.14
CA ALA A 364 12.97 7.94 19.56
C ALA A 364 11.83 7.11 20.19
N PRO A 365 11.71 7.07 21.53
CA PRO A 365 10.64 6.31 22.20
C PRO A 365 9.24 6.65 21.63
N ASN A 366 8.39 5.63 21.49
CA ASN A 366 7.05 5.74 20.88
C ASN A 366 7.07 6.15 19.40
N GLN A 367 8.16 5.84 18.68
CA GLN A 367 8.37 6.22 17.28
C GLN A 367 8.41 7.73 17.03
N ASN A 368 8.71 8.52 18.06
CA ASN A 368 8.89 9.95 17.91
C ASN A 368 10.15 10.28 17.12
N LEU A 369 10.20 11.49 16.56
CA LEU A 369 11.42 12.04 15.98
C LEU A 369 12.50 12.17 17.05
N ASP A 370 13.74 11.86 16.68
CA ASP A 370 14.85 12.22 17.53
C ASP A 370 15.10 13.74 17.48
N PRO A 371 15.78 14.34 18.49
CA PRO A 371 15.87 15.79 18.60
C PRO A 371 16.49 16.52 17.40
N TYR A 372 17.31 15.85 16.58
CA TYR A 372 18.10 16.52 15.53
C TYR A 372 17.54 16.35 14.11
N ILE A 373 16.52 15.51 13.88
CA ILE A 373 16.05 15.17 12.52
C ILE A 373 14.92 16.07 11.98
N HIS A 374 14.36 16.97 12.80
CA HIS A 374 13.22 17.82 12.43
C HIS A 374 13.44 18.59 11.12
N LYS A 375 14.62 19.19 10.94
CA LYS A 375 14.94 19.96 9.72
C LYS A 375 14.86 19.12 8.44
N VAL A 376 15.27 17.84 8.49
CA VAL A 376 15.20 16.93 7.34
C VAL A 376 13.75 16.59 6.99
N LEU A 377 12.90 16.46 8.00
CA LEU A 377 11.47 16.30 7.76
C LEU A 377 10.86 17.55 7.14
N ASP A 378 11.15 18.74 7.69
CA ASP A 378 10.61 20.00 7.20
C ASP A 378 10.99 20.24 5.73
N GLU A 379 12.25 19.99 5.36
CA GLU A 379 12.72 20.06 3.97
C GLU A 379 11.95 19.08 3.08
N LYS A 380 11.71 17.85 3.55
CA LYS A 380 10.96 16.85 2.78
C LYS A 380 9.48 17.22 2.62
N LEU A 381 8.88 17.86 3.62
CA LEU A 381 7.49 18.32 3.54
C LEU A 381 7.31 19.42 2.49
N VAL A 382 8.31 20.29 2.29
CA VAL A 382 8.27 21.29 1.21
C VAL A 382 8.20 20.64 -0.17
N GLU A 383 8.89 19.51 -0.38
CA GLU A 383 8.82 18.75 -1.63
C GLU A 383 7.42 18.15 -1.90
N PHE A 384 6.58 18.01 -0.87
CA PHE A 384 5.19 17.56 -1.03
C PHE A 384 4.21 18.72 -1.28
N GLY A 385 4.71 19.95 -1.44
CA GLY A 385 3.91 21.12 -1.81
C GLY A 385 2.72 21.34 -0.87
N VAL A 386 1.52 21.48 -1.46
CA VAL A 386 0.27 21.71 -0.73
C VAL A 386 -0.02 20.60 0.30
N GLU A 387 0.34 19.34 0.00
CA GLU A 387 0.14 18.24 0.94
C GLU A 387 1.05 18.38 2.18
N GLY A 388 2.25 18.92 2.02
CA GLY A 388 3.15 19.23 3.15
C GLY A 388 2.54 20.23 4.13
N GLU A 389 1.89 21.28 3.60
CA GLU A 389 1.20 22.28 4.44
C GLU A 389 -0.07 21.70 5.08
N LYS A 390 -0.87 20.90 4.35
CA LYS A 390 -2.01 20.16 4.92
C LYS A 390 -1.57 19.19 6.02
N TYR A 391 -0.43 18.53 5.85
CA TYR A 391 0.16 17.67 6.87
C TYR A 391 0.47 18.44 8.16
N LYS A 392 1.15 19.59 8.07
CA LYS A 392 1.46 20.45 9.23
C LYS A 392 0.18 20.90 9.94
N LYS A 393 -0.84 21.28 9.17
CA LYS A 393 -2.16 21.64 9.70
C LYS A 393 -2.83 20.48 10.43
N ARG A 394 -2.86 19.28 9.83
CA ARG A 394 -3.40 18.07 10.48
C ARG A 394 -2.69 17.75 11.79
N LEU A 395 -1.36 17.81 11.80
CA LEU A 395 -0.57 17.58 13.01
C LEU A 395 -0.94 18.58 14.12
N ALA A 396 -0.91 19.88 13.82
CA ALA A 396 -1.24 20.93 14.79
C ALA A 396 -2.68 20.81 15.32
N ASN A 397 -3.64 20.50 14.44
CA ASN A 397 -5.02 20.26 14.80
C ASN A 397 -5.18 19.05 15.74
N MET A 398 -4.52 17.94 15.42
CA MET A 398 -4.59 16.71 16.22
C MET A 398 -3.89 16.86 17.58
N GLU A 399 -2.78 17.58 17.65
CA GLU A 399 -2.11 17.94 18.90
C GLU A 399 -3.02 18.79 19.79
N ARG A 400 -3.62 19.86 19.23
CA ARG A 400 -4.53 20.74 19.97
C ARG A 400 -5.78 20.00 20.43
N LEU A 401 -6.41 19.21 19.57
CA LEU A 401 -7.60 18.42 19.93
C LEU A 401 -7.27 17.37 21.00
N THR A 402 -6.10 16.74 20.93
CA THR A 402 -5.65 15.79 21.95
C THR A 402 -5.48 16.48 23.30
N PHE A 403 -4.85 17.65 23.34
CA PHE A 403 -4.69 18.44 24.55
C PHE A 403 -6.04 18.79 25.20
N LEU A 404 -7.00 19.31 24.42
CA LEU A 404 -8.34 19.66 24.94
C LEU A 404 -9.10 18.43 25.45
N TRP A 405 -9.01 17.32 24.72
CA TRP A 405 -9.66 16.07 25.10
C TRP A 405 -9.07 15.44 26.37
N GLU A 406 -7.74 15.47 26.53
CA GLU A 406 -7.08 14.99 27.76
C GLU A 406 -7.43 15.86 28.97
N ASN A 407 -7.46 17.19 28.83
CA ASN A 407 -7.86 18.11 29.89
C ASN A 407 -9.31 17.85 30.37
N LYS A 408 -10.23 17.59 29.43
CA LYS A 408 -11.62 17.22 29.73
C LYS A 408 -11.68 15.91 30.53
N LYS A 409 -10.93 14.88 30.11
CA LYS A 409 -10.87 13.58 30.81
C LYS A 409 -10.35 13.68 32.24
N GLN A 410 -9.37 14.54 32.47
CA GLN A 410 -8.79 14.74 33.81
C GLN A 410 -9.72 15.51 34.76
N LYS A 411 -10.93 15.91 34.32
CA LYS A 411 -11.87 16.77 35.07
C LYS A 411 -11.15 18.02 35.62
N SER A 412 -10.12 18.49 34.89
CA SER A 412 -9.41 19.70 35.24
C SER A 412 -10.39 20.88 35.18
N ALA A 413 -10.39 21.75 36.18
CA ALA A 413 -11.32 22.87 36.31
C ALA A 413 -11.05 24.01 35.30
N ASN A 414 -10.21 23.78 34.28
CA ASN A 414 -9.93 24.77 33.26
C ASN A 414 -11.14 24.88 32.34
N GLU A 415 -11.86 26.00 32.43
CA GLU A 415 -12.87 26.36 31.45
C GLU A 415 -12.24 26.52 30.07
N LEU A 416 -12.96 26.12 29.02
CA LEU A 416 -12.52 26.32 27.64
C LEU A 416 -12.39 27.82 27.37
N LEU A 417 -11.24 28.24 26.85
CA LEU A 417 -11.03 29.63 26.45
C LEU A 417 -11.84 29.94 25.18
N ILE A 418 -12.03 31.22 24.87
CA ILE A 418 -12.71 31.64 23.64
C ILE A 418 -12.04 31.02 22.41
N GLU A 419 -10.71 30.98 22.41
CA GLU A 419 -9.89 30.39 21.36
C GLU A 419 -10.11 28.87 21.22
N ASP A 420 -10.43 28.18 22.31
CA ASP A 420 -10.74 26.75 22.28
C ASP A 420 -12.14 26.49 21.73
N LEU A 421 -13.12 27.34 22.10
CA LEU A 421 -14.45 27.29 21.52
C LEU A 421 -14.40 27.59 20.01
N ARG A 422 -13.65 28.63 19.60
CA ARG A 422 -13.44 28.95 18.17
C ARG A 422 -12.88 27.76 17.41
N PHE A 423 -11.88 27.08 17.98
CA PHE A 423 -11.31 25.87 17.39
C PHE A 423 -12.33 24.73 17.30
N LEU A 424 -12.99 24.36 18.40
CA LEU A 424 -13.90 23.22 18.48
C LEU A 424 -15.17 23.40 17.62
N TYR A 425 -15.69 24.62 17.53
CA TYR A 425 -16.81 24.95 16.64
C TYR A 425 -16.37 25.19 15.19
N GLU A 426 -15.07 25.03 14.88
CA GLU A 426 -14.47 25.21 13.55
C GLU A 426 -14.76 26.59 12.96
N PHE A 427 -14.76 27.62 13.82
CA PHE A 427 -15.15 28.98 13.48
C PHE A 427 -14.15 29.63 12.51
N ASP A 428 -12.85 29.38 12.72
CA ASP A 428 -11.77 29.95 11.90
C ASP A 428 -11.42 29.05 10.71
N SER A 429 -11.38 27.74 10.92
CA SER A 429 -11.12 26.75 9.87
C SER A 429 -11.54 25.36 10.34
N LYS A 430 -11.71 24.44 9.39
CA LYS A 430 -12.00 23.03 9.68
C LYS A 430 -10.86 22.34 10.42
N ILE A 431 -11.23 21.50 11.39
CA ILE A 431 -10.31 20.60 12.07
C ILE A 431 -10.06 19.41 11.14
N GLU A 432 -8.86 19.35 10.60
CA GLU A 432 -8.38 18.27 9.76
C GLU A 432 -7.56 17.26 10.58
N GLY A 433 -7.84 15.97 10.43
CA GLY A 433 -7.04 14.86 10.96
C GLY A 433 -6.53 13.94 9.84
N PHE A 434 -5.88 12.83 10.19
CA PHE A 434 -5.43 11.84 9.19
C PHE A 434 -6.55 10.91 8.71
N GLY A 435 -7.63 10.82 9.50
CA GLY A 435 -8.87 10.10 9.18
C GLY A 435 -9.75 10.80 8.15
N TYR A 436 -10.74 10.07 7.63
CA TYR A 436 -11.70 10.59 6.65
C TYR A 436 -12.97 11.14 7.30
N GLU A 437 -13.31 10.58 8.45
CA GLU A 437 -14.51 10.96 9.19
C GLU A 437 -14.20 12.07 10.20
N LYS A 438 -15.22 12.86 10.55
CA LYS A 438 -15.08 13.91 11.58
C LYS A 438 -14.69 13.29 12.92
N ASP A 439 -13.73 13.90 13.59
CA ASP A 439 -13.20 13.37 14.84
C ASP A 439 -14.27 13.44 15.97
N PRO A 440 -14.68 12.30 16.56
CA PRO A 440 -15.72 12.26 17.58
C PRO A 440 -15.31 12.99 18.87
N ARG A 441 -14.01 13.18 19.13
CA ARG A 441 -13.51 13.87 20.32
C ARG A 441 -14.01 15.32 20.39
N ILE A 442 -14.28 15.96 19.25
CA ILE A 442 -14.84 17.33 19.22
C ILE A 442 -16.17 17.36 19.97
N GLN A 443 -17.07 16.42 19.67
CA GLN A 443 -18.36 16.31 20.35
C GLN A 443 -18.21 15.88 21.81
N GLU A 444 -17.24 15.02 22.13
CA GLU A 444 -16.96 14.62 23.52
C GLU A 444 -16.51 15.80 24.39
N VAL A 445 -15.68 16.70 23.86
CA VAL A 445 -15.22 17.90 24.59
C VAL A 445 -16.37 18.87 24.81
N LEU A 446 -17.19 19.09 23.77
CA LEU A 446 -18.37 19.97 23.81
C LEU A 446 -19.56 19.38 24.58
N ALA A 447 -19.55 18.08 24.91
CA ALA A 447 -20.66 17.42 25.58
C ALA A 447 -21.05 18.12 26.91
N GLY A 448 -22.35 18.38 27.05
CA GLY A 448 -22.96 19.07 28.19
C GLY A 448 -22.92 20.60 28.12
N ARG A 449 -22.34 21.18 27.07
CA ARG A 449 -22.38 22.63 26.81
C ARG A 449 -23.57 23.00 25.94
N ASP A 450 -23.97 24.27 26.02
CA ASP A 450 -24.99 24.84 25.15
C ASP A 450 -24.33 25.63 24.01
N PRO A 451 -24.50 25.21 22.75
CA PRO A 451 -23.93 25.91 21.60
C PRO A 451 -24.31 27.39 21.54
N LYS A 452 -25.52 27.77 21.98
CA LYS A 452 -25.92 29.18 21.91
C LYS A 452 -25.16 30.06 22.89
N ASP A 453 -24.86 29.55 24.09
CA ASP A 453 -24.05 30.28 25.08
C ASP A 453 -22.60 30.40 24.64
N ASP A 454 -22.03 29.31 24.13
CA ASP A 454 -20.67 29.29 23.61
C ASP A 454 -20.51 30.27 22.43
N LEU A 455 -21.40 30.18 21.44
CA LEU A 455 -21.32 30.98 20.22
C LEU A 455 -21.64 32.46 20.47
N SER A 456 -22.61 32.77 21.34
CA SER A 456 -22.88 34.17 21.71
C SER A 456 -21.69 34.82 22.41
N THR A 457 -20.92 34.04 23.19
CA THR A 457 -19.66 34.51 23.79
C THR A 457 -18.56 34.72 22.74
N VAL A 458 -18.39 33.77 21.81
CA VAL A 458 -17.38 33.85 20.74
C VAL A 458 -17.65 35.05 19.80
N ILE A 459 -18.92 35.26 19.42
CA ILE A 459 -19.35 36.30 18.47
C ILE A 459 -19.60 37.64 19.16
N ARG A 460 -19.74 37.63 20.49
CA ARG A 460 -20.09 38.80 21.32
C ARG A 460 -21.44 39.41 20.92
N CYS A 461 -22.46 38.57 20.81
CA CYS A 461 -23.84 38.97 20.54
C CYS A 461 -24.81 38.43 21.60
N SER A 462 -26.09 38.78 21.51
CA SER A 462 -27.09 38.17 22.39
C SER A 462 -27.35 36.72 22.00
N ARG A 463 -27.79 35.91 22.96
CA ARG A 463 -28.16 34.51 22.74
C ARG A 463 -29.27 34.34 21.71
N ASP A 464 -30.23 35.27 21.67
CA ASP A 464 -31.37 35.24 20.74
C ASP A 464 -30.97 35.52 19.29
N GLN A 465 -29.78 36.11 19.09
CA GLN A 465 -29.19 36.34 17.77
C GLN A 465 -28.44 35.11 17.23
N ILE A 466 -28.42 34.00 17.98
CA ILE A 466 -27.87 32.72 17.55
C ILE A 466 -29.01 31.75 17.22
N SER A 467 -28.98 31.24 15.99
CA SER A 467 -29.89 30.18 15.53
C SER A 467 -29.17 28.85 15.40
N THR A 468 -29.87 27.76 15.73
CA THR A 468 -29.39 26.38 15.53
C THR A 468 -30.36 25.54 14.69
N THR A 469 -31.50 26.11 14.29
CA THR A 469 -32.47 25.46 13.39
C THR A 469 -32.81 26.37 12.22
N LYS A 470 -33.36 25.78 11.16
CA LYS A 470 -33.84 26.49 9.98
C LYS A 470 -34.92 27.52 10.36
N GLU A 471 -35.87 27.14 11.19
CA GLU A 471 -36.98 28.01 11.58
C GLU A 471 -36.51 29.19 12.41
N GLU A 472 -35.44 29.05 13.19
CA GLU A 472 -34.83 30.17 13.91
C GLU A 472 -34.07 31.09 12.96
N ALA A 473 -33.27 30.51 12.05
CA ALA A 473 -32.46 31.26 11.10
C ALA A 473 -33.27 32.23 10.23
N LEU A 474 -34.54 31.89 9.96
CA LEU A 474 -35.44 32.65 9.08
C LEU A 474 -36.39 33.61 9.83
N ARG A 475 -36.24 33.80 11.15
CA ARG A 475 -37.10 34.73 11.93
C ARG A 475 -36.77 36.21 11.72
N GLY A 476 -35.63 36.51 11.11
CA GLY A 476 -35.05 37.86 11.06
C GLY A 476 -34.22 38.19 12.30
N GLU A 477 -33.34 39.19 12.17
CA GLU A 477 -32.44 39.69 13.23
C GLU A 477 -31.45 38.66 13.81
N ILE A 478 -31.18 37.57 13.08
CA ILE A 478 -30.19 36.56 13.45
C ILE A 478 -28.81 37.00 12.96
N ARG A 479 -27.82 37.05 13.86
CA ARG A 479 -26.42 37.33 13.48
C ARG A 479 -25.68 36.08 13.03
N TYR A 480 -25.95 34.93 13.65
CA TYR A 480 -25.23 33.71 13.33
C TYR A 480 -26.12 32.46 13.32
N HIS A 481 -25.95 31.64 12.29
CA HIS A 481 -26.51 30.30 12.22
C HIS A 481 -25.45 29.23 12.43
N TYR A 482 -25.66 28.38 13.42
CA TYR A 482 -24.80 27.24 13.68
C TYR A 482 -25.20 26.04 12.82
N GLY A 483 -24.25 25.58 12.00
CA GLY A 483 -24.43 24.42 11.14
C GLY A 483 -24.95 24.80 9.76
N ASN A 484 -25.55 23.81 9.09
CA ASN A 484 -25.93 23.91 7.69
C ASN A 484 -27.37 24.42 7.54
N LEU A 485 -27.58 25.31 6.57
CA LEU A 485 -28.89 25.85 6.24
C LEU A 485 -29.33 25.36 4.85
N ASN A 486 -30.21 24.35 4.83
CA ASN A 486 -30.75 23.81 3.57
C ASN A 486 -32.07 24.50 3.17
N LEU A 487 -32.01 25.25 2.07
CA LEU A 487 -33.11 25.99 1.45
C LEU A 487 -33.34 25.56 -0.01
N SER A 488 -32.88 24.36 -0.39
CA SER A 488 -32.97 23.83 -1.77
C SER A 488 -34.38 23.80 -2.37
N GLY A 489 -35.42 23.73 -1.53
CA GLY A 489 -36.81 23.74 -1.96
C GLY A 489 -37.38 25.13 -2.31
N LEU A 490 -36.63 26.22 -2.07
CA LEU A 490 -37.06 27.57 -2.44
C LEU A 490 -36.88 27.79 -3.93
N THR A 491 -37.91 28.34 -4.58
CA THR A 491 -37.88 28.73 -6.01
C THR A 491 -37.82 30.24 -6.21
N THR A 492 -37.97 31.02 -5.13
CA THR A 492 -37.85 32.48 -5.08
C THR A 492 -37.19 32.90 -3.77
N ALA A 493 -36.46 34.02 -3.78
CA ALA A 493 -35.88 34.65 -2.60
C ALA A 493 -36.76 35.79 -2.03
N GLU A 494 -37.94 36.05 -2.60
CA GLU A 494 -38.82 37.12 -2.12
C GLU A 494 -39.22 36.91 -0.64
N GLY A 495 -38.96 37.92 0.18
CA GLY A 495 -39.23 37.88 1.62
C GLY A 495 -38.26 37.01 2.45
N LEU A 496 -37.17 36.54 1.84
CA LEU A 496 -36.13 35.77 2.52
C LEU A 496 -35.20 36.70 3.31
N THR A 497 -35.16 36.51 4.63
CA THR A 497 -34.18 37.16 5.51
C THR A 497 -33.21 36.10 6.02
N LEU A 498 -31.93 36.20 5.62
CA LEU A 498 -30.87 35.29 6.04
C LEU A 498 -30.08 35.88 7.23
N PRO A 499 -29.42 35.02 8.03
CA PRO A 499 -28.46 35.44 9.06
C PRO A 499 -27.28 36.24 8.49
N GLU A 500 -26.67 37.14 9.29
CA GLU A 500 -25.44 37.87 8.90
C GLU A 500 -24.28 36.89 8.58
N THR A 501 -24.17 35.79 9.32
CA THR A 501 -23.15 34.75 9.13
C THR A 501 -23.75 33.35 9.25
N ILE A 502 -23.29 32.41 8.41
CA ILE A 502 -23.63 30.99 8.48
C ILE A 502 -22.36 30.16 8.71
N GLY A 503 -22.31 29.37 9.77
CA GLY A 503 -21.12 28.55 10.09
C GLY A 503 -20.95 27.29 9.23
N GLY A 504 -22.03 26.80 8.60
CA GLY A 504 -22.03 25.63 7.71
C GLY A 504 -22.31 25.98 6.26
N TYR A 505 -22.82 25.01 5.49
CA TYR A 505 -23.20 25.25 4.09
C TYR A 505 -24.55 25.97 3.99
N LEU A 506 -24.72 26.75 2.92
CA LEU A 506 -25.99 27.33 2.47
C LEU A 506 -26.36 26.73 1.11
N ASP A 507 -27.48 26.01 1.06
CA ASP A 507 -27.99 25.38 -0.16
C ASP A 507 -29.21 26.11 -0.67
N LEU A 508 -29.08 26.73 -1.84
CA LEU A 508 -30.09 27.52 -2.53
C LEU A 508 -30.28 27.04 -3.99
N ILE A 509 -30.01 25.76 -4.26
CA ILE A 509 -30.09 25.15 -5.60
C ILE A 509 -31.43 25.35 -6.32
N GLY A 510 -32.54 25.56 -5.61
CA GLY A 510 -33.85 25.75 -6.23
C GLY A 510 -34.05 27.12 -6.89
N LEU A 511 -33.17 28.10 -6.61
CA LEU A 511 -33.25 29.43 -7.19
C LEU A 511 -32.70 29.45 -8.62
N THR A 512 -33.44 30.11 -9.52
CA THR A 512 -33.02 30.32 -10.93
C THR A 512 -32.63 31.77 -11.23
N THR A 513 -33.02 32.70 -10.34
CA THR A 513 -32.68 34.13 -10.37
C THR A 513 -32.24 34.57 -8.96
N ALA A 514 -31.44 35.64 -8.88
CA ALA A 514 -31.00 36.24 -7.61
C ALA A 514 -31.89 37.41 -7.14
N GLU A 515 -33.05 37.62 -7.78
CA GLU A 515 -33.95 38.72 -7.46
C GLU A 515 -34.44 38.63 -6.00
N GLY A 516 -34.23 39.69 -5.23
CA GLY A 516 -34.58 39.74 -3.81
C GLY A 516 -33.66 38.94 -2.88
N LEU A 517 -32.58 38.34 -3.40
CA LEU A 517 -31.65 37.54 -2.60
C LEU A 517 -30.58 38.43 -1.94
N ALA A 518 -30.65 38.54 -0.61
CA ALA A 518 -29.56 39.10 0.20
C ALA A 518 -28.81 37.95 0.88
N LEU A 519 -27.56 37.71 0.49
CA LEU A 519 -26.72 36.66 1.06
C LEU A 519 -26.03 37.14 2.36
N PRO A 520 -25.62 36.19 3.24
CA PRO A 520 -24.80 36.49 4.41
C PRO A 520 -23.46 37.13 4.03
N GLU A 521 -22.86 37.90 4.94
CA GLU A 521 -21.52 38.47 4.77
C GLU A 521 -20.44 37.37 4.74
N THR A 522 -20.66 36.29 5.52
CA THR A 522 -19.71 35.19 5.67
C THR A 522 -20.41 33.83 5.69
N ILE A 523 -19.85 32.87 4.95
CA ILE A 523 -20.28 31.47 4.96
C ILE A 523 -19.08 30.57 5.27
N GLY A 524 -19.08 29.92 6.43
CA GLY A 524 -18.00 29.03 6.87
C GLY A 524 -17.94 27.70 6.10
N GLY A 525 -19.06 27.28 5.48
CA GLY A 525 -19.14 26.12 4.60
C GLY A 525 -19.26 26.50 3.13
N SER A 526 -19.96 25.68 2.37
CA SER A 526 -20.17 25.88 0.93
C SER A 526 -21.41 26.70 0.61
N LEU A 527 -21.42 27.35 -0.54
CA LEU A 527 -22.59 28.02 -1.12
C LEU A 527 -22.98 27.35 -2.44
N ASP A 528 -24.19 26.80 -2.50
CA ASP A 528 -24.72 26.17 -3.71
C ASP A 528 -25.82 27.02 -4.34
N LEU A 529 -25.51 27.58 -5.51
CA LEU A 529 -26.39 28.42 -6.33
C LEU A 529 -26.42 27.90 -7.77
N ARG A 530 -26.19 26.60 -7.95
CA ARG A 530 -25.87 26.02 -9.26
C ARG A 530 -26.94 26.15 -10.33
N CYS A 531 -28.18 26.48 -9.98
CA CYS A 531 -29.29 26.68 -10.94
C CYS A 531 -29.53 28.14 -11.32
N LEU A 532 -28.80 29.10 -10.71
CA LEU A 532 -28.86 30.49 -11.15
C LEU A 532 -28.40 30.59 -12.60
N THR A 533 -29.20 31.27 -13.42
CA THR A 533 -28.92 31.45 -14.85
C THR A 533 -28.32 32.82 -15.17
N THR A 534 -28.53 33.79 -14.27
CA THR A 534 -27.99 35.16 -14.31
C THR A 534 -27.51 35.56 -12.91
N ALA A 535 -26.49 36.43 -12.86
CA ALA A 535 -25.99 37.03 -11.63
C ALA A 535 -26.58 38.42 -11.34
N GLU A 536 -27.55 38.88 -12.15
CA GLU A 536 -28.18 40.18 -11.95
C GLU A 536 -28.77 40.31 -10.53
N GLY A 537 -28.34 41.35 -9.80
CA GLY A 537 -28.75 41.60 -8.41
C GLY A 537 -28.06 40.74 -7.36
N LEU A 538 -27.14 39.84 -7.74
CA LEU A 538 -26.41 38.96 -6.82
C LEU A 538 -25.21 39.70 -6.19
N THR A 539 -25.18 39.77 -4.86
CA THR A 539 -23.98 40.13 -4.10
C THR A 539 -23.53 38.91 -3.32
N LEU A 540 -22.33 38.40 -3.61
CA LEU A 540 -21.77 37.24 -2.92
C LEU A 540 -21.15 37.61 -1.56
N PRO A 541 -21.01 36.65 -0.64
CA PRO A 541 -20.31 36.84 0.63
C PRO A 541 -18.85 37.30 0.44
N GLU A 542 -18.28 38.01 1.41
CA GLU A 542 -16.87 38.40 1.40
C GLU A 542 -15.95 37.17 1.46
N THR A 543 -16.37 36.16 2.23
CA THR A 543 -15.61 34.92 2.44
C THR A 543 -16.50 33.68 2.37
N ILE A 544 -15.97 32.63 1.71
CA ILE A 544 -16.58 31.30 1.64
C ILE A 544 -15.53 30.27 2.04
N GLY A 545 -15.76 29.57 3.16
CA GLY A 545 -14.83 28.56 3.67
C GLY A 545 -14.83 27.24 2.87
N GLY A 546 -15.94 26.93 2.19
CA GLY A 546 -16.14 25.73 1.37
C GLY A 546 -16.12 26.02 -0.14
N TYR A 547 -16.90 25.24 -0.90
CA TYR A 547 -17.03 25.44 -2.35
C TYR A 547 -18.07 26.50 -2.69
N LEU A 548 -17.96 27.10 -3.87
CA LEU A 548 -18.95 27.96 -4.50
C LEU A 548 -19.37 27.37 -5.86
N ASP A 549 -20.65 27.04 -6.00
CA ASP A 549 -21.19 26.46 -7.23
C ASP A 549 -22.15 27.40 -7.95
N LEU A 550 -21.72 27.87 -9.12
CA LEU A 550 -22.43 28.81 -9.99
C LEU A 550 -22.48 28.29 -11.44
N ARG A 551 -22.46 26.97 -11.62
CA ARG A 551 -22.23 26.32 -12.92
C ARG A 551 -23.25 26.62 -14.03
N CYS A 552 -24.45 27.13 -13.71
CA CYS A 552 -25.46 27.49 -14.72
C CYS A 552 -25.42 28.98 -15.11
N LEU A 553 -24.57 29.80 -14.48
CA LEU A 553 -24.35 31.17 -14.96
C LEU A 553 -23.74 31.13 -16.36
N THR A 554 -24.24 31.99 -17.24
CA THR A 554 -23.77 32.10 -18.62
C THR A 554 -22.92 33.36 -18.87
N THR A 555 -23.01 34.36 -17.98
CA THR A 555 -22.24 35.61 -17.98
C THR A 555 -21.57 35.83 -16.62
N ALA A 556 -20.43 36.53 -16.61
CA ALA A 556 -19.58 36.69 -15.43
C ALA A 556 -19.79 38.01 -14.66
N GLU A 557 -20.99 38.59 -14.71
CA GLU A 557 -21.33 39.87 -14.08
C GLU A 557 -21.54 39.74 -12.56
N VAL A 558 -20.56 39.16 -11.85
CA VAL A 558 -20.60 38.95 -10.40
C VAL A 558 -19.23 39.22 -9.77
N THR A 559 -19.22 39.95 -8.66
CA THR A 559 -18.02 40.08 -7.82
C THR A 559 -17.88 38.83 -6.96
N LEU A 560 -16.80 38.07 -7.15
CA LEU A 560 -16.52 36.88 -6.37
C LEU A 560 -15.93 37.23 -4.99
N PRO A 561 -16.05 36.32 -4.00
CA PRO A 561 -15.45 36.49 -2.67
C PRO A 561 -13.92 36.69 -2.75
N GLU A 562 -13.33 37.40 -1.78
CA GLU A 562 -11.87 37.59 -1.72
C GLU A 562 -11.13 36.26 -1.51
N THR A 563 -11.75 35.33 -0.79
CA THR A 563 -11.21 34.01 -0.50
C THR A 563 -12.26 32.92 -0.66
N ILE A 564 -11.86 31.82 -1.31
CA ILE A 564 -12.65 30.59 -1.42
C ILE A 564 -11.78 29.43 -0.92
N GLY A 565 -12.18 28.83 0.20
CA GLY A 565 -11.43 27.72 0.82
C GLY A 565 -11.54 26.39 0.07
N GLY A 566 -12.62 26.20 -0.71
CA GLY A 566 -12.88 25.00 -1.51
C GLY A 566 -12.88 25.23 -3.02
N ASP A 567 -13.68 24.46 -3.74
CA ASP A 567 -13.78 24.52 -5.21
C ASP A 567 -14.63 25.71 -5.68
N LEU A 568 -14.31 26.27 -6.85
CA LEU A 568 -15.13 27.25 -7.57
C LEU A 568 -15.58 26.66 -8.91
N ASN A 569 -16.90 26.51 -9.09
CA ASN A 569 -17.47 26.00 -10.33
C ASN A 569 -18.23 27.09 -11.10
N LEU A 570 -17.66 27.48 -12.24
CA LEU A 570 -18.20 28.45 -13.18
C LEU A 570 -18.31 27.84 -14.60
N SER A 571 -18.56 26.52 -14.67
CA SER A 571 -18.48 25.78 -15.92
C SER A 571 -19.49 26.16 -17.02
N GLY A 572 -20.51 26.94 -16.70
CA GLY A 572 -21.50 27.44 -17.67
C GLY A 572 -21.07 28.74 -18.36
N LEU A 573 -20.06 29.44 -17.86
CA LEU A 573 -19.56 30.67 -18.49
C LEU A 573 -18.96 30.34 -19.86
N THR A 574 -19.32 31.14 -20.86
CA THR A 574 -18.80 30.98 -22.24
C THR A 574 -17.72 32.01 -22.59
N THR A 575 -17.66 33.09 -21.83
CA THR A 575 -16.68 34.19 -21.90
C THR A 575 -16.22 34.58 -20.48
N ALA A 576 -14.99 35.09 -20.36
CA ALA A 576 -14.45 35.62 -19.11
C ALA A 576 -14.65 37.14 -18.96
N GLU A 577 -15.35 37.79 -19.90
CA GLU A 577 -15.65 39.22 -19.81
C GLU A 577 -16.40 39.56 -18.51
N GLY A 578 -15.86 40.50 -17.74
CA GLY A 578 -16.39 40.90 -16.43
C GLY A 578 -15.98 39.99 -15.26
N LEU A 579 -15.31 38.87 -15.50
CA LEU A 579 -14.89 37.94 -14.45
C LEU A 579 -13.67 38.47 -13.68
N THR A 580 -13.81 38.60 -12.36
CA THR A 580 -12.69 38.85 -11.45
C THR A 580 -12.57 37.70 -10.44
N LEU A 581 -11.53 36.88 -10.57
CA LEU A 581 -11.26 35.74 -9.69
C LEU A 581 -10.48 36.18 -8.43
N PRO A 582 -10.63 35.48 -7.29
CA PRO A 582 -9.80 35.72 -6.10
C PRO A 582 -8.32 35.41 -6.35
N GLU A 583 -7.41 36.01 -5.58
CA GLU A 583 -5.97 35.75 -5.70
C GLU A 583 -5.60 34.28 -5.46
N THR A 584 -6.36 33.59 -4.61
CA THR A 584 -6.13 32.20 -4.22
C THR A 584 -7.43 31.40 -4.15
N ILE A 585 -7.40 30.15 -4.65
CA ILE A 585 -8.48 29.18 -4.49
C ILE A 585 -7.90 27.93 -3.80
N GLY A 586 -8.47 27.56 -2.65
CA GLY A 586 -7.99 26.41 -1.86
C GLY A 586 -8.29 25.05 -2.52
N GLY A 587 -9.37 24.97 -3.29
CA GLY A 587 -9.75 23.81 -4.10
C GLY A 587 -9.48 24.00 -5.59
N SER A 588 -10.39 23.46 -6.40
CA SER A 588 -10.31 23.39 -7.86
C SER A 588 -11.10 24.53 -8.53
N LEU A 589 -10.67 24.95 -9.71
CA LEU A 589 -11.36 25.95 -10.53
C LEU A 589 -11.87 25.30 -11.81
N ASN A 590 -13.20 25.31 -12.01
CA ASN A 590 -13.81 24.79 -13.23
C ASN A 590 -14.38 25.90 -14.11
N LEU A 591 -13.76 26.08 -15.28
CA LEU A 591 -14.09 27.07 -16.30
C LEU A 591 -14.25 26.41 -17.69
N ARG A 592 -14.61 25.12 -17.74
CA ARG A 592 -14.68 24.33 -18.99
C ARG A 592 -15.60 24.86 -20.08
N GLY A 593 -16.53 25.76 -19.76
CA GLY A 593 -17.42 26.37 -20.75
C GLY A 593 -16.76 27.49 -21.56
N LEU A 594 -15.64 28.06 -21.07
CA LEU A 594 -14.96 29.15 -21.75
C LEU A 594 -14.38 28.66 -23.06
N THR A 595 -14.58 29.42 -24.13
CA THR A 595 -14.05 29.09 -25.47
C THR A 595 -12.79 29.86 -25.85
N THR A 596 -12.56 31.00 -25.18
CA THR A 596 -11.37 31.87 -25.31
C THR A 596 -10.90 32.31 -23.91
N ALA A 597 -9.62 32.69 -23.79
CA ALA A 597 -9.04 33.23 -22.55
C ALA A 597 -9.06 34.77 -22.50
N GLU A 598 -9.76 35.43 -23.44
CA GLU A 598 -9.84 36.89 -23.49
C GLU A 598 -10.50 37.44 -22.22
N GLY A 599 -9.83 38.39 -21.55
CA GLY A 599 -10.29 38.96 -20.29
C GLY A 599 -10.08 38.08 -19.06
N LEU A 600 -9.56 36.85 -19.20
CA LEU A 600 -9.36 35.93 -18.09
C LEU A 600 -8.07 36.25 -17.32
N THR A 601 -8.20 36.58 -16.05
CA THR A 601 -7.06 36.64 -15.10
C THR A 601 -7.21 35.53 -14.06
N LEU A 602 -6.32 34.54 -14.11
CA LEU A 602 -6.36 33.40 -13.20
C LEU A 602 -5.74 33.72 -11.83
N PRO A 603 -6.12 32.99 -10.75
CA PRO A 603 -5.49 33.10 -9.44
C PRO A 603 -3.99 32.80 -9.49
N LYS A 604 -3.20 33.35 -8.56
CA LYS A 604 -1.77 33.01 -8.43
C LYS A 604 -1.56 31.54 -8.06
N THR A 605 -2.46 31.02 -7.23
CA THR A 605 -2.41 29.66 -6.71
C THR A 605 -3.78 28.99 -6.75
N ILE A 606 -3.81 27.74 -7.23
CA ILE A 606 -4.95 26.84 -7.20
C ILE A 606 -4.52 25.56 -6.49
N GLY A 607 -5.16 25.23 -5.36
CA GLY A 607 -4.82 24.06 -4.55
C GLY A 607 -5.26 22.72 -5.17
N GLY A 608 -6.29 22.75 -6.02
CA GLY A 608 -6.86 21.61 -6.74
C GLY A 608 -6.54 21.62 -8.24
N TYR A 609 -7.50 21.17 -9.07
CA TYR A 609 -7.35 21.17 -10.53
C TYR A 609 -7.80 22.50 -11.16
N LEU A 610 -7.32 22.77 -12.37
CA LEU A 610 -7.80 23.83 -13.26
C LEU A 610 -8.36 23.20 -14.54
N ASP A 611 -9.66 23.39 -14.77
CA ASP A 611 -10.37 22.84 -15.92
C ASP A 611 -10.73 23.94 -16.93
N LEU A 612 -10.04 23.93 -18.07
CA LEU A 612 -10.16 24.86 -19.18
C LEU A 612 -10.34 24.11 -20.52
N ILE A 613 -10.93 22.91 -20.48
CA ILE A 613 -11.09 22.04 -21.67
C ILE A 613 -11.88 22.69 -22.82
N GLY A 614 -12.70 23.71 -22.57
CA GLY A 614 -13.43 24.41 -23.62
C GLY A 614 -12.59 25.37 -24.47
N LEU A 615 -11.41 25.78 -23.98
CA LEU A 615 -10.56 26.74 -24.67
C LEU A 615 -10.08 26.15 -25.99
N THR A 616 -10.26 26.88 -27.08
CA THR A 616 -9.83 26.45 -28.43
C THR A 616 -8.47 27.01 -28.84
N THR A 617 -8.04 28.09 -28.18
CA THR A 617 -6.76 28.78 -28.33
C THR A 617 -6.21 29.19 -26.95
N ALA A 618 -4.88 29.28 -26.83
CA ALA A 618 -4.21 29.76 -25.61
C ALA A 618 -3.89 31.27 -25.67
N GLU A 619 -4.30 31.97 -26.72
CA GLU A 619 -4.09 33.42 -26.83
C GLU A 619 -4.69 34.17 -25.63
N GLY A 620 -3.86 34.99 -24.96
CA GLY A 620 -4.24 35.74 -23.76
C GLY A 620 -4.23 34.93 -22.46
N LEU A 621 -3.98 33.62 -22.50
CA LEU A 621 -3.95 32.77 -21.31
C LEU A 621 -2.64 32.94 -20.53
N THR A 622 -2.76 33.36 -19.27
CA THR A 622 -1.65 33.31 -18.30
C THR A 622 -2.01 32.34 -17.19
N LEU A 623 -1.27 31.24 -17.08
CA LEU A 623 -1.53 30.20 -16.07
C LEU A 623 -0.98 30.58 -14.68
N PRO A 624 -1.55 30.02 -13.59
CA PRO A 624 -1.06 30.19 -12.23
C PRO A 624 0.41 29.76 -12.07
N GLU A 625 1.11 30.32 -11.09
CA GLU A 625 2.48 29.89 -10.74
C GLU A 625 2.51 28.44 -10.25
N THR A 626 1.46 28.04 -9.52
CA THR A 626 1.33 26.72 -8.91
C THR A 626 -0.09 26.17 -9.08
N ILE A 627 -0.19 24.94 -9.58
CA ILE A 627 -1.42 24.15 -9.63
C ILE A 627 -1.16 22.84 -8.87
N GLY A 628 -1.84 22.65 -7.74
CA GLY A 628 -1.64 21.47 -6.89
C GLY A 628 -2.25 20.17 -7.46
N GLY A 629 -3.12 20.29 -8.47
CA GLY A 629 -3.83 19.19 -9.11
C GLY A 629 -3.63 19.12 -10.63
N TYR A 630 -4.68 18.70 -11.32
CA TYR A 630 -4.67 18.47 -12.77
C TYR A 630 -4.85 19.79 -13.55
N LEU A 631 -4.24 19.89 -14.73
CA LEU A 631 -4.48 20.97 -15.69
C LEU A 631 -5.09 20.39 -16.96
N TYR A 632 -6.33 20.75 -17.26
CA TYR A 632 -7.07 20.28 -18.44
C TYR A 632 -7.16 21.38 -19.51
N LEU A 633 -6.56 21.13 -20.67
CA LEU A 633 -6.49 22.03 -21.81
C LEU A 633 -6.76 21.29 -23.14
N SER A 634 -7.51 20.19 -23.09
CA SER A 634 -7.73 19.31 -24.25
C SER A 634 -8.60 19.89 -25.38
N GLY A 635 -9.17 21.08 -25.21
CA GLY A 635 -9.80 21.82 -26.32
C GLY A 635 -8.80 22.54 -27.23
N LEU A 636 -7.57 22.78 -26.76
CA LEU A 636 -6.55 23.46 -27.54
C LEU A 636 -6.11 22.57 -28.70
N THR A 637 -6.08 23.12 -29.91
CA THR A 637 -5.64 22.38 -31.12
C THR A 637 -4.19 22.69 -31.51
N THR A 638 -3.65 23.81 -31.01
CA THR A 638 -2.28 24.31 -31.20
C THR A 638 -1.72 24.84 -29.88
N ALA A 639 -0.39 24.80 -29.70
CA ALA A 639 0.28 25.35 -28.51
C ALA A 639 0.68 26.84 -28.65
N GLU A 640 0.29 27.50 -29.74
CA GLU A 640 0.58 28.93 -29.95
C GLU A 640 0.05 29.79 -28.80
N GLY A 641 0.93 30.61 -28.22
CA GLY A 641 0.61 31.46 -27.08
C GLY A 641 0.57 30.76 -25.72
N LEU A 642 0.70 29.41 -25.66
CA LEU A 642 0.65 28.66 -24.41
C LEU A 642 1.97 28.75 -23.64
N THR A 643 1.93 29.26 -22.41
CA THR A 643 3.05 29.23 -21.46
C THR A 643 2.66 28.40 -20.24
N LEU A 644 3.27 27.23 -20.08
CA LEU A 644 3.02 26.33 -18.95
C LEU A 644 3.89 26.72 -17.72
N PRO A 645 3.43 26.46 -16.49
CA PRO A 645 4.26 26.63 -15.30
C PRO A 645 5.44 25.64 -15.33
N LYS A 646 6.52 25.97 -14.60
CA LYS A 646 7.74 25.13 -14.55
C LYS A 646 7.48 23.72 -14.03
N THR A 647 6.51 23.58 -13.13
CA THR A 647 6.16 22.33 -12.45
C THR A 647 4.66 22.16 -12.40
N ILE A 648 4.18 20.94 -12.61
CA ILE A 648 2.77 20.55 -12.38
C ILE A 648 2.77 19.32 -11.47
N ASP A 649 2.17 19.44 -10.29
CA ASP A 649 2.13 18.33 -9.31
C ASP A 649 1.18 17.20 -9.75
N GLY A 650 0.10 17.57 -10.46
CA GLY A 650 -0.87 16.63 -11.04
C GLY A 650 -0.58 16.24 -12.49
N SER A 651 -1.62 15.89 -13.24
CA SER A 651 -1.48 15.51 -14.66
C SER A 651 -1.80 16.69 -15.57
N LEU A 652 -1.20 16.68 -16.75
CA LEU A 652 -1.40 17.68 -17.80
C LEU A 652 -2.10 17.01 -18.99
N ASP A 653 -3.29 17.50 -19.34
CA ASP A 653 -4.04 17.03 -20.50
C ASP A 653 -4.02 18.07 -21.61
N LEU A 654 -3.30 17.74 -22.68
CA LEU A 654 -3.16 18.47 -23.94
C LEU A 654 -3.56 17.58 -25.12
N SER A 655 -4.46 16.61 -24.91
CA SER A 655 -4.85 15.60 -25.91
C SER A 655 -5.48 16.18 -27.18
N GLY A 656 -5.94 17.44 -27.17
CA GLY A 656 -6.45 18.13 -28.36
C GLY A 656 -5.37 18.65 -29.31
N LEU A 657 -4.13 18.80 -28.84
CA LEU A 657 -3.05 19.34 -29.67
C LEU A 657 -2.77 18.40 -30.83
N THR A 658 -2.70 18.95 -32.05
CA THR A 658 -2.42 18.18 -33.26
C THR A 658 -0.94 18.22 -33.67
N THR A 659 -0.21 19.23 -33.19
CA THR A 659 1.23 19.47 -33.40
C THR A 659 1.88 19.96 -32.10
N ALA A 660 3.18 19.69 -31.92
CA ALA A 660 3.98 20.18 -30.81
C ALA A 660 4.69 21.52 -31.11
N GLU A 661 4.43 22.13 -32.26
CA GLU A 661 5.00 23.43 -32.62
C GLU A 661 4.65 24.51 -31.56
N GLY A 662 5.68 25.17 -31.04
CA GLY A 662 5.53 26.19 -29.99
C GLY A 662 5.32 25.64 -28.59
N LEU A 663 5.19 24.32 -28.40
CA LEU A 663 4.96 23.71 -27.09
C LEU A 663 6.26 23.63 -26.28
N THR A 664 6.26 24.27 -25.11
CA THR A 664 7.30 24.08 -24.09
C THR A 664 6.67 23.44 -22.85
N LEU A 665 7.04 22.20 -22.56
CA LEU A 665 6.51 21.45 -21.43
C LEU A 665 7.22 21.82 -20.11
N PRO A 666 6.57 21.59 -18.94
CA PRO A 666 7.20 21.73 -17.63
C PRO A 666 8.45 20.85 -17.49
N GLU A 667 9.39 21.24 -16.61
CA GLU A 667 10.58 20.42 -16.30
C GLU A 667 10.17 19.09 -15.63
N THR A 668 9.11 19.14 -14.80
CA THR A 668 8.57 17.99 -14.07
C THR A 668 7.05 17.96 -14.11
N ILE A 669 6.51 16.75 -14.27
CA ILE A 669 5.07 16.45 -14.16
C ILE A 669 4.91 15.29 -13.17
N GLY A 670 4.28 15.55 -12.02
CA GLY A 670 4.05 14.54 -10.98
C GLY A 670 2.99 13.50 -11.35
N GLY A 671 2.07 13.86 -12.25
CA GLY A 671 1.02 13.00 -12.79
C GLY A 671 1.33 12.41 -14.16
N SER A 672 0.27 12.22 -14.96
CA SER A 672 0.35 11.75 -16.34
C SER A 672 0.47 12.94 -17.31
N LEU A 673 0.99 12.68 -18.51
CA LEU A 673 1.00 13.65 -19.61
C LEU A 673 0.22 13.06 -20.78
N ASP A 674 -0.86 13.73 -21.18
CA ASP A 674 -1.66 13.33 -22.33
C ASP A 674 -1.41 14.27 -23.51
N LEU A 675 -0.79 13.71 -24.55
CA LEU A 675 -0.51 14.32 -25.84
C LEU A 675 -1.03 13.42 -26.98
N SER A 676 -2.11 12.68 -26.71
CA SER A 676 -2.62 11.65 -27.62
C SER A 676 -3.15 12.18 -28.95
N GLY A 677 -3.38 13.48 -29.10
CA GLY A 677 -3.77 14.10 -30.38
C GLY A 677 -2.63 14.40 -31.35
N LEU A 678 -1.37 14.39 -30.88
CA LEU A 678 -0.23 14.74 -31.72
C LEU A 678 -0.06 13.73 -32.86
N ALA A 679 0.00 14.19 -34.10
CA ALA A 679 0.21 13.31 -35.25
C ALA A 679 1.69 12.93 -35.47
N THR A 680 2.60 13.82 -35.06
CA THR A 680 4.06 13.72 -35.20
C THR A 680 4.77 14.26 -33.95
N ALA A 681 5.98 13.78 -33.67
CA ALA A 681 6.81 14.25 -32.55
C ALA A 681 7.74 15.42 -32.93
N GLU A 682 7.62 15.99 -34.13
CA GLU A 682 8.43 17.13 -34.55
C GLU A 682 8.24 18.33 -33.60
N GLY A 683 9.35 18.87 -33.09
CA GLY A 683 9.36 19.96 -32.13
C GLY A 683 9.04 19.56 -30.68
N LEU A 684 8.69 18.31 -30.40
CA LEU A 684 8.34 17.84 -29.06
C LEU A 684 9.60 17.59 -28.23
N THR A 685 9.70 18.26 -27.07
CA THR A 685 10.68 17.95 -26.03
C THR A 685 9.93 17.54 -24.77
N LEU A 686 10.06 16.26 -24.38
CA LEU A 686 9.40 15.72 -23.19
C LEU A 686 10.14 16.10 -21.89
N PRO A 687 9.44 16.19 -20.74
CA PRO A 687 10.07 16.39 -19.43
C PRO A 687 11.07 15.29 -19.09
N GLU A 688 12.07 15.59 -18.25
CA GLU A 688 13.02 14.58 -17.77
C GLU A 688 12.32 13.48 -16.96
N THR A 689 11.24 13.84 -16.26
CA THR A 689 10.48 12.93 -15.41
C THR A 689 8.97 13.10 -15.59
N ILE A 690 8.28 11.97 -15.71
CA ILE A 690 6.81 11.86 -15.70
C ILE A 690 6.45 10.84 -14.62
N GLY A 691 5.71 11.27 -13.59
CA GLY A 691 5.43 10.44 -12.40
C GLY A 691 4.40 9.33 -12.62
N ARG A 692 3.69 9.34 -13.76
CA ARG A 692 2.69 8.33 -14.14
C ARG A 692 2.81 7.96 -15.62
N ASP A 693 1.75 8.19 -16.39
CA ASP A 693 1.58 7.63 -17.73
C ASP A 693 1.87 8.68 -18.79
N LEU A 694 2.35 8.24 -19.94
CA LEU A 694 2.57 9.08 -21.11
C LEU A 694 1.69 8.57 -22.27
N TYR A 695 0.77 9.42 -22.73
CA TYR A 695 -0.13 9.10 -23.84
C TYR A 695 0.32 9.83 -25.10
N LEU A 696 0.71 9.07 -26.13
CA LEU A 696 1.16 9.56 -27.43
C LEU A 696 0.49 8.76 -28.57
N ASN A 697 -0.76 8.35 -28.35
CA ASN A 697 -1.50 7.44 -29.22
C ASN A 697 -1.73 7.97 -30.65
N GLY A 698 -1.69 9.28 -30.87
CA GLY A 698 -1.87 9.88 -32.19
C GLY A 698 -0.62 9.82 -33.08
N LEU A 699 0.56 9.57 -32.50
CA LEU A 699 1.80 9.55 -33.25
C LEU A 699 1.78 8.40 -34.24
N THR A 700 1.97 8.71 -35.53
CA THR A 700 1.99 7.68 -36.59
C THR A 700 3.40 7.16 -36.89
N THR A 701 4.43 7.95 -36.55
CA THR A 701 5.86 7.64 -36.65
C THR A 701 6.58 8.06 -35.37
N ALA A 702 7.73 7.45 -35.08
CA ALA A 702 8.58 7.83 -33.94
C ALA A 702 9.70 8.82 -34.32
N GLU A 703 9.66 9.38 -35.54
CA GLU A 703 10.68 10.32 -36.00
C GLU A 703 10.66 11.59 -35.13
N GLY A 704 11.83 11.98 -34.64
CA GLY A 704 11.99 13.13 -33.72
C GLY A 704 11.58 12.87 -32.27
N LEU A 705 11.00 11.70 -31.95
CA LEU A 705 10.57 11.37 -30.59
C LEU A 705 11.76 11.00 -29.70
N THR A 706 11.97 11.75 -28.62
CA THR A 706 12.92 11.39 -27.55
C THR A 706 12.16 11.17 -26.25
N LEU A 707 12.11 9.92 -25.80
CA LEU A 707 11.45 9.53 -24.55
C LEU A 707 12.38 9.71 -23.33
N PRO A 708 11.84 9.97 -22.13
CA PRO A 708 12.64 10.02 -20.91
C PRO A 708 13.29 8.66 -20.60
N GLU A 709 14.39 8.64 -19.81
CA GLU A 709 15.12 7.40 -19.51
C GLU A 709 14.25 6.35 -18.79
N THR A 710 13.27 6.81 -18.02
CA THR A 710 12.36 6.01 -17.19
C THR A 710 10.94 6.56 -17.24
N ILE A 711 9.95 5.66 -17.31
CA ILE A 711 8.53 5.96 -17.13
C ILE A 711 8.01 5.05 -16.02
N ASP A 712 7.52 5.63 -14.93
CA ASP A 712 7.03 4.90 -13.75
C ASP A 712 5.64 4.27 -13.99
N GLY A 713 4.83 4.85 -14.87
CA GLY A 713 3.50 4.35 -15.25
C GLY A 713 3.50 3.65 -16.60
N ASP A 714 2.41 3.87 -17.35
CA ASP A 714 2.17 3.26 -18.65
C ASP A 714 2.72 4.14 -19.79
N LEU A 715 3.15 3.52 -20.89
CA LEU A 715 3.52 4.22 -22.13
C LEU A 715 2.61 3.77 -23.28
N TYR A 716 1.82 4.70 -23.81
CA TYR A 716 0.87 4.43 -24.88
C TYR A 716 1.30 5.06 -26.21
N LEU A 717 1.64 4.22 -27.18
CA LEU A 717 2.13 4.56 -28.51
C LEU A 717 1.36 3.78 -29.60
N SER A 718 0.07 3.54 -29.37
CA SER A 718 -0.76 2.65 -30.21
C SER A 718 -0.97 3.14 -31.65
N GLY A 719 -0.68 4.41 -31.96
CA GLY A 719 -0.76 4.95 -33.33
C GLY A 719 0.45 4.62 -34.20
N LEU A 720 1.58 4.24 -33.62
CA LEU A 720 2.80 3.95 -34.37
C LEU A 720 2.58 2.72 -35.25
N THR A 721 2.85 2.84 -36.55
CA THR A 721 2.71 1.72 -37.49
C THR A 721 4.02 0.95 -37.72
N THR A 722 5.16 1.59 -37.43
CA THR A 722 6.53 1.07 -37.53
C THR A 722 7.38 1.51 -36.32
N ALA A 723 8.39 0.73 -35.94
CA ALA A 723 9.31 1.08 -34.84
C ALA A 723 10.57 1.85 -35.31
N GLU A 724 10.64 2.24 -36.58
CA GLU A 724 11.77 3.02 -37.10
C GLU A 724 11.95 4.33 -36.33
N GLY A 725 13.18 4.59 -35.87
CA GLY A 725 13.51 5.76 -35.04
C GLY A 725 13.08 5.68 -33.58
N LEU A 726 12.32 4.66 -33.17
CA LEU A 726 11.83 4.53 -31.79
C LEU A 726 12.93 4.05 -30.84
N THR A 727 13.25 4.86 -29.84
CA THR A 727 14.09 4.45 -28.71
C THR A 727 13.26 4.46 -27.43
N LEU A 728 12.99 3.26 -26.89
CA LEU A 728 12.20 3.10 -25.67
C LEU A 728 13.03 3.38 -24.39
N PRO A 729 12.38 3.78 -23.29
CA PRO A 729 13.02 3.90 -21.98
C PRO A 729 13.70 2.59 -21.54
N LYS A 730 14.69 2.68 -20.64
CA LYS A 730 15.37 1.47 -20.11
C LYS A 730 14.40 0.57 -19.33
N THR A 731 13.43 1.19 -18.66
CA THR A 731 12.43 0.56 -17.80
C THR A 731 11.08 1.24 -17.95
N ILE A 732 10.02 0.43 -18.02
CA ILE A 732 8.63 0.86 -17.94
C ILE A 732 8.00 0.19 -16.72
N GLY A 733 7.49 0.98 -15.79
CA GLY A 733 7.01 0.51 -14.50
C GLY A 733 5.74 -0.33 -14.58
N ARG A 734 4.92 -0.15 -15.64
CA ARG A 734 3.65 -0.84 -15.84
C ARG A 734 3.47 -1.33 -17.28
N ASP A 735 2.54 -0.75 -18.05
CA ASP A 735 2.10 -1.24 -19.35
C ASP A 735 2.83 -0.54 -20.51
N LEU A 736 3.10 -1.26 -21.60
CA LEU A 736 3.60 -0.72 -22.86
C LEU A 736 2.64 -1.11 -24.00
N ASP A 737 1.99 -0.11 -24.58
CA ASP A 737 1.08 -0.29 -25.72
C ASP A 737 1.75 0.17 -27.02
N LEU A 738 2.04 -0.80 -27.88
CA LEU A 738 2.55 -0.65 -29.25
C LEU A 738 1.64 -1.40 -30.23
N SER A 739 0.34 -1.48 -29.93
CA SER A 739 -0.64 -2.28 -30.67
C SER A 739 -0.84 -1.86 -32.14
N GLY A 740 -0.40 -0.67 -32.53
CA GLY A 740 -0.41 -0.21 -33.93
C GLY A 740 0.69 -0.79 -34.81
N LEU A 741 1.80 -1.28 -34.21
CA LEU A 741 2.94 -1.75 -34.97
C LEU A 741 2.56 -2.96 -35.82
N THR A 742 2.89 -2.93 -37.10
CA THR A 742 2.61 -4.05 -38.03
C THR A 742 3.80 -4.99 -38.20
N THR A 743 5.01 -4.49 -37.93
CA THR A 743 6.29 -5.21 -37.96
C THR A 743 7.14 -4.84 -36.74
N ALA A 744 8.03 -5.74 -36.32
CA ALA A 744 8.98 -5.51 -35.22
C ALA A 744 10.36 -5.05 -35.70
N GLU A 745 10.53 -4.78 -37.00
CA GLU A 745 11.78 -4.27 -37.55
C GLU A 745 12.18 -2.95 -36.86
N GLY A 746 13.42 -2.89 -36.38
CA GLY A 746 13.96 -1.74 -35.64
C GLY A 746 13.50 -1.63 -34.17
N LEU A 747 12.57 -2.49 -33.70
CA LEU A 747 12.07 -2.43 -32.34
C LEU A 747 13.07 -3.02 -31.33
N THR A 748 13.47 -2.21 -30.35
CA THR A 748 14.22 -2.68 -29.19
C THR A 748 13.41 -2.45 -27.91
N LEU A 749 12.93 -3.53 -27.31
CA LEU A 749 12.11 -3.48 -26.09
C LEU A 749 12.97 -3.26 -24.83
N PRO A 750 12.41 -2.65 -23.78
CA PRO A 750 13.06 -2.54 -22.48
C PRO A 750 13.38 -3.92 -21.89
N LYS A 751 14.37 -3.97 -20.99
CA LYS A 751 14.77 -5.23 -20.32
C LYS A 751 13.65 -5.82 -19.46
N THR A 752 12.80 -4.96 -18.91
CA THR A 752 11.72 -5.31 -18.00
C THR A 752 10.50 -4.44 -18.28
N ILE A 753 9.34 -5.08 -18.33
CA ILE A 753 8.01 -4.44 -18.35
C ILE A 753 7.28 -4.93 -17.11
N GLY A 754 6.81 -4.01 -16.28
CA GLY A 754 6.24 -4.34 -14.98
C GLY A 754 4.93 -5.12 -15.07
N ARG A 755 4.15 -4.88 -16.13
CA ARG A 755 2.83 -5.47 -16.34
C ARG A 755 2.65 -5.90 -17.81
N ASP A 756 1.80 -5.25 -18.59
CA ASP A 756 1.33 -5.73 -19.88
C ASP A 756 2.18 -5.19 -21.05
N LEU A 757 2.34 -6.01 -22.10
CA LEU A 757 2.93 -5.62 -23.38
C LEU A 757 1.94 -5.92 -24.51
N ASP A 758 1.44 -4.87 -25.16
CA ASP A 758 0.56 -5.00 -26.32
C ASP A 758 1.33 -4.77 -27.63
N LEU A 759 1.43 -5.84 -28.42
CA LEU A 759 2.00 -5.87 -29.77
C LEU A 759 1.00 -6.53 -30.74
N SER A 760 -0.30 -6.38 -30.48
CA SER A 760 -1.36 -7.10 -31.17
C SER A 760 -1.50 -6.75 -32.65
N GLY A 761 -0.91 -5.64 -33.10
CA GLY A 761 -0.83 -5.24 -34.50
C GLY A 761 0.11 -6.10 -35.34
N LEU A 762 1.12 -6.73 -34.73
CA LEU A 762 2.20 -7.42 -35.44
C LEU A 762 1.65 -8.58 -36.26
N THR A 763 1.99 -8.63 -37.54
CA THR A 763 1.61 -9.73 -38.44
C THR A 763 2.71 -10.80 -38.59
N THR A 764 3.95 -10.46 -38.23
CA THR A 764 5.12 -11.34 -38.19
C THR A 764 5.94 -11.10 -36.93
N ALA A 765 6.67 -12.11 -36.46
CA ALA A 765 7.61 -12.01 -35.34
C ALA A 765 9.07 -11.78 -35.80
N GLU A 766 9.31 -11.63 -37.09
CA GLU A 766 10.64 -11.35 -37.62
C GLU A 766 11.23 -10.07 -36.99
N GLY A 767 12.47 -10.17 -36.50
CA GLY A 767 13.16 -9.08 -35.80
C GLY A 767 12.70 -8.83 -34.35
N LEU A 768 11.65 -9.50 -33.86
CA LEU A 768 11.13 -9.28 -32.52
C LEU A 768 12.02 -9.96 -31.46
N THR A 769 12.53 -9.16 -30.51
CA THR A 769 13.21 -9.67 -29.32
C THR A 769 12.44 -9.26 -28.07
N LEU A 770 11.78 -10.22 -27.42
CA LEU A 770 11.01 -9.99 -26.20
C LEU A 770 11.90 -9.99 -24.94
N PRO A 771 11.52 -9.27 -23.87
CA PRO A 771 12.20 -9.37 -22.58
C PRO A 771 12.08 -10.78 -21.99
N LYS A 772 13.02 -11.14 -21.11
CA LYS A 772 13.04 -12.48 -20.48
C LYS A 772 11.79 -12.76 -19.64
N THR A 773 11.19 -11.72 -19.08
CA THR A 773 10.05 -11.79 -18.18
C THR A 773 9.07 -10.66 -18.48
N ILE A 774 7.78 -10.98 -18.50
CA ILE A 774 6.68 -10.01 -18.55
C ILE A 774 5.80 -10.24 -17.32
N GLY A 775 5.55 -9.18 -16.55
CA GLY A 775 4.82 -9.29 -15.28
C GLY A 775 3.33 -9.55 -15.44
N GLY A 776 2.74 -9.08 -16.55
CA GLY A 776 1.33 -9.22 -16.90
C GLY A 776 1.15 -9.92 -18.25
N ASN A 777 0.26 -9.38 -19.08
CA ASN A 777 -0.19 -9.97 -20.34
C ASN A 777 0.81 -9.70 -21.49
N LEU A 778 0.89 -10.64 -22.43
CA LEU A 778 1.57 -10.45 -23.73
C LEU A 778 0.56 -10.64 -24.86
N ASN A 779 0.33 -9.59 -25.64
CA ASN A 779 -0.62 -9.61 -26.75
C ASN A 779 0.09 -9.61 -28.11
N LEU A 780 -0.02 -10.72 -28.84
CA LEU A 780 0.54 -10.95 -30.19
C LEU A 780 -0.52 -11.52 -31.14
N ASN A 781 -1.76 -11.06 -30.98
CA ASN A 781 -2.94 -11.74 -31.49
C ASN A 781 -3.01 -11.89 -33.01
N ARG A 782 -2.33 -11.04 -33.80
CA ARG A 782 -2.38 -11.05 -35.27
C ARG A 782 -1.29 -11.88 -35.95
N LEU A 783 -0.34 -12.45 -35.21
CA LEU A 783 0.63 -13.38 -35.77
C LEU A 783 -0.09 -14.60 -36.36
N THR A 784 0.25 -14.97 -37.60
CA THR A 784 -0.31 -16.15 -38.27
C THR A 784 0.59 -17.38 -38.20
N THR A 785 1.88 -17.18 -37.97
CA THR A 785 2.94 -18.20 -37.78
C THR A 785 3.81 -17.82 -36.58
N ALA A 786 4.49 -18.80 -35.97
CA ALA A 786 5.43 -18.59 -34.87
C ALA A 786 6.90 -18.48 -35.34
N GLU A 787 7.13 -18.37 -36.65
CA GLU A 787 8.47 -18.26 -37.23
C GLU A 787 9.18 -17.01 -36.70
N GLY A 788 10.41 -17.18 -36.21
CA GLY A 788 11.20 -16.11 -35.60
C GLY A 788 10.76 -15.69 -34.19
N LEU A 789 9.66 -16.23 -33.65
CA LEU A 789 9.16 -15.85 -32.33
C LEU A 789 9.91 -16.58 -31.21
N THR A 790 10.56 -15.82 -30.34
CA THR A 790 11.10 -16.33 -29.07
C THR A 790 10.34 -15.70 -27.91
N LEU A 791 9.54 -16.50 -27.20
CA LEU A 791 8.74 -16.02 -26.07
C LEU A 791 9.57 -15.88 -24.78
N PRO A 792 9.11 -15.05 -23.81
CA PRO A 792 9.72 -14.94 -22.48
C PRO A 792 9.76 -16.29 -21.74
N GLU A 793 10.65 -16.43 -20.77
CA GLU A 793 10.68 -17.64 -19.92
C GLU A 793 9.42 -17.74 -19.04
N THR A 794 8.91 -16.58 -18.62
CA THR A 794 7.74 -16.46 -17.74
C THR A 794 6.85 -15.30 -18.17
N ILE A 795 5.54 -15.55 -18.20
CA ILE A 795 4.49 -14.54 -18.37
C ILE A 795 3.57 -14.62 -17.17
N GLY A 796 3.41 -13.51 -16.44
CA GLY A 796 2.59 -13.48 -15.23
C GLY A 796 1.09 -13.45 -15.50
N GLY A 797 0.66 -12.92 -16.64
CA GLY A 797 -0.74 -12.89 -17.10
C GLY A 797 -0.97 -13.79 -18.32
N ASP A 798 -1.81 -13.29 -19.22
CA ASP A 798 -2.29 -13.99 -20.41
C ASP A 798 -1.28 -13.93 -21.56
N LEU A 799 -1.27 -14.98 -22.39
CA LEU A 799 -0.55 -15.03 -23.67
C LEU A 799 -1.54 -15.15 -24.82
N ASN A 800 -1.64 -14.10 -25.63
CA ASN A 800 -2.58 -13.99 -26.74
C ASN A 800 -1.92 -14.20 -28.10
N LEU A 801 -2.18 -15.36 -28.72
CA LEU A 801 -1.65 -15.80 -30.02
C LEU A 801 -2.78 -16.33 -30.93
N ASN A 802 -3.98 -15.72 -30.85
CA ASN A 802 -5.19 -16.33 -31.39
C ASN A 802 -5.18 -16.55 -32.90
N CYS A 803 -4.44 -15.77 -33.68
CA CYS A 803 -4.41 -15.92 -35.13
C CYS A 803 -3.40 -16.94 -35.65
N LEU A 804 -2.60 -17.57 -34.79
CA LEU A 804 -1.69 -18.63 -35.22
C LEU A 804 -2.48 -19.77 -35.87
N THR A 805 -2.05 -20.17 -37.06
CA THR A 805 -2.68 -21.25 -37.83
C THR A 805 -1.94 -22.59 -37.68
N THR A 806 -0.66 -22.52 -37.32
CA THR A 806 0.23 -23.65 -37.02
C THR A 806 1.05 -23.36 -35.75
N ALA A 807 1.43 -24.40 -35.00
CA ALA A 807 2.31 -24.31 -33.85
C ALA A 807 3.78 -24.63 -34.20
N GLU A 808 4.09 -24.84 -35.48
CA GLU A 808 5.46 -25.10 -35.93
C GLU A 808 6.41 -23.98 -35.50
N GLY A 809 7.52 -24.35 -34.85
CA GLY A 809 8.51 -23.41 -34.32
C GLY A 809 8.12 -22.70 -33.02
N LEU A 810 6.90 -22.89 -32.51
CA LEU A 810 6.43 -22.25 -31.27
C LEU A 810 7.01 -22.93 -30.02
N ILE A 811 7.76 -22.18 -29.23
CA ILE A 811 8.23 -22.61 -27.91
C ILE A 811 7.54 -21.76 -26.86
N LEU A 812 6.62 -22.36 -26.10
CA LEU A 812 5.87 -21.66 -25.06
C LEU A 812 6.72 -21.42 -23.79
N PRO A 813 6.38 -20.38 -23.00
CA PRO A 813 7.01 -20.13 -21.70
C PRO A 813 6.90 -21.32 -20.76
N LYS A 814 7.79 -21.42 -19.78
CA LYS A 814 7.72 -22.48 -18.74
C LYS A 814 6.47 -22.34 -17.89
N THR A 815 6.06 -21.10 -17.65
CA THR A 815 4.90 -20.75 -16.81
C THR A 815 4.12 -19.61 -17.45
N ILE A 816 2.79 -19.77 -17.51
CA ILE A 816 1.82 -18.74 -17.88
C ILE A 816 0.85 -18.63 -16.70
N GLY A 817 0.79 -17.46 -16.09
CA GLY A 817 -0.06 -17.23 -14.92
C GLY A 817 -1.54 -17.05 -15.24
N GLY A 818 -1.86 -16.59 -16.46
CA GLY A 818 -3.22 -16.42 -16.96
C GLY A 818 -3.58 -17.37 -18.11
N ASP A 819 -4.35 -16.86 -19.07
CA ASP A 819 -4.91 -17.60 -20.19
C ASP A 819 -3.85 -17.86 -21.29
N LEU A 820 -3.96 -18.99 -21.98
CA LEU A 820 -3.24 -19.28 -23.22
C LEU A 820 -4.21 -19.38 -24.40
N ASN A 821 -4.08 -18.42 -25.31
CA ASN A 821 -5.03 -18.17 -26.38
C ASN A 821 -4.46 -18.54 -27.77
N LEU A 822 -4.85 -19.71 -28.29
CA LEU A 822 -4.37 -20.31 -29.54
C LEU A 822 -5.55 -20.74 -30.46
N ASN A 823 -6.59 -19.91 -30.51
CA ASN A 823 -7.90 -20.30 -31.02
C ASN A 823 -7.96 -20.73 -32.49
N ARG A 824 -7.02 -20.32 -33.35
CA ARG A 824 -7.04 -20.65 -34.79
C ARG A 824 -6.19 -21.85 -35.22
N LEU A 825 -5.47 -22.48 -34.30
CA LEU A 825 -4.76 -23.73 -34.61
C LEU A 825 -5.76 -24.80 -35.07
N THR A 826 -5.50 -25.42 -36.22
CA THR A 826 -6.33 -26.53 -36.74
C THR A 826 -5.74 -27.90 -36.40
N THR A 827 -4.43 -27.97 -36.16
CA THR A 827 -3.69 -29.17 -35.70
C THR A 827 -2.82 -28.82 -34.49
N ALA A 828 -2.46 -29.82 -33.69
CA ALA A 828 -1.57 -29.66 -32.52
C ALA A 828 -0.12 -30.09 -32.83
N GLU A 829 0.19 -30.35 -34.10
CA GLU A 829 1.52 -30.76 -34.53
C GLU A 829 2.55 -29.67 -34.17
N GLY A 830 3.63 -30.09 -33.50
CA GLY A 830 4.67 -29.20 -33.01
C GLY A 830 4.34 -28.42 -31.72
N LEU A 831 3.10 -28.49 -31.21
CA LEU A 831 2.69 -27.77 -30.01
C LEU A 831 3.15 -28.49 -28.73
N THR A 832 3.99 -27.82 -27.93
CA THR A 832 4.35 -28.28 -26.58
C THR A 832 3.83 -27.29 -25.55
N LEU A 833 2.82 -27.70 -24.78
CA LEU A 833 2.19 -26.87 -23.74
C LEU A 833 3.01 -26.87 -22.44
N PRO A 834 2.95 -25.79 -21.63
CA PRO A 834 3.54 -25.78 -20.30
C PRO A 834 2.85 -26.79 -19.37
N LYS A 835 3.52 -27.19 -18.30
CA LYS A 835 2.99 -28.17 -17.33
C LYS A 835 1.73 -27.69 -16.62
N THR A 836 1.62 -26.38 -16.42
CA THR A 836 0.54 -25.73 -15.68
C THR A 836 0.14 -24.44 -16.40
N ILE A 837 -1.17 -24.18 -16.44
CA ILE A 837 -1.76 -22.92 -16.92
C ILE A 837 -2.69 -22.40 -15.82
N GLY A 838 -2.47 -21.17 -15.37
CA GLY A 838 -3.27 -20.57 -14.27
C GLY A 838 -4.64 -20.05 -14.71
N GLY A 839 -4.86 -19.88 -16.02
CA GLY A 839 -6.15 -19.50 -16.61
C GLY A 839 -6.70 -20.53 -17.61
N ASP A 840 -7.38 -20.04 -18.62
CA ASP A 840 -8.02 -20.82 -19.68
C ASP A 840 -7.01 -21.31 -20.73
N LEU A 841 -7.23 -22.50 -21.27
CA LEU A 841 -6.54 -23.00 -22.47
C LEU A 841 -7.51 -23.02 -23.66
N ASN A 842 -7.24 -22.16 -24.65
CA ASN A 842 -8.14 -21.89 -25.77
C ASN A 842 -7.60 -22.44 -27.10
N LEU A 843 -8.14 -23.57 -27.56
CA LEU A 843 -7.77 -24.31 -28.78
C LEU A 843 -9.02 -24.59 -29.66
N ASN A 844 -9.90 -23.60 -29.80
CA ASN A 844 -11.26 -23.80 -30.29
C ASN A 844 -11.40 -24.31 -31.74
N ARG A 845 -10.39 -24.16 -32.61
CA ARG A 845 -10.44 -24.64 -34.00
C ARG A 845 -9.70 -25.93 -34.27
N LEU A 846 -9.12 -26.54 -33.24
CA LEU A 846 -8.40 -27.80 -33.37
C LEU A 846 -9.38 -28.90 -33.80
N THR A 847 -9.16 -29.55 -34.95
CA THR A 847 -10.10 -30.57 -35.46
C THR A 847 -9.75 -31.99 -35.05
N THR A 848 -8.47 -32.24 -34.74
CA THR A 848 -7.93 -33.53 -34.30
C THR A 848 -7.06 -33.36 -33.05
N ALA A 849 -7.07 -34.34 -32.15
CA ALA A 849 -6.23 -34.38 -30.96
C ALA A 849 -4.83 -34.98 -31.22
N GLU A 850 -4.54 -35.40 -32.45
CA GLU A 850 -3.25 -35.99 -32.81
C GLU A 850 -2.08 -35.05 -32.47
N GLY A 851 -1.10 -35.57 -31.74
CA GLY A 851 0.07 -34.82 -31.28
C GLY A 851 -0.18 -33.88 -30.09
N LEU A 852 -1.42 -33.72 -29.61
CA LEU A 852 -1.73 -32.84 -28.49
C LEU A 852 -1.40 -33.51 -27.14
N THR A 853 -0.50 -32.91 -26.38
CA THR A 853 -0.28 -33.25 -24.96
C THR A 853 -0.72 -32.08 -24.09
N LEU A 854 -1.75 -32.30 -23.27
CA LEU A 854 -2.32 -31.27 -22.40
C LEU A 854 -1.52 -31.10 -21.09
N PRO A 855 -1.60 -29.94 -20.43
CA PRO A 855 -1.00 -29.69 -19.11
C PRO A 855 -1.50 -30.68 -18.04
N GLU A 856 -0.73 -30.85 -16.96
CA GLU A 856 -1.16 -31.67 -15.80
C GLU A 856 -2.37 -31.03 -15.09
N THR A 857 -2.38 -29.69 -15.01
CA THR A 857 -3.46 -28.90 -14.40
C THR A 857 -3.78 -27.67 -15.23
N ILE A 858 -5.09 -27.36 -15.31
CA ILE A 858 -5.64 -26.14 -15.88
C ILE A 858 -6.63 -25.58 -14.83
N ASP A 859 -6.32 -24.41 -14.30
CA ASP A 859 -7.15 -23.79 -13.25
C ASP A 859 -8.41 -23.14 -13.85
N GLY A 860 -8.36 -22.72 -15.12
CA GLY A 860 -9.48 -22.19 -15.89
C GLY A 860 -10.21 -23.23 -16.76
N ASN A 861 -10.79 -22.74 -17.85
CA ASN A 861 -11.54 -23.53 -18.84
C ASN A 861 -10.60 -24.23 -19.83
N LEU A 862 -11.01 -25.41 -20.31
CA LEU A 862 -10.38 -26.08 -21.45
C LEU A 862 -11.31 -26.07 -22.67
N ASN A 863 -10.91 -25.31 -23.69
CA ASN A 863 -11.75 -25.02 -24.84
C ASN A 863 -11.25 -25.72 -26.11
N LEU A 864 -11.85 -26.86 -26.43
CA LEU A 864 -11.53 -27.76 -27.54
C LEU A 864 -12.73 -27.95 -28.48
N ASN A 865 -13.49 -26.88 -28.70
CA ASN A 865 -14.77 -26.92 -29.41
C ASN A 865 -14.71 -27.45 -30.85
N GLY A 866 -13.54 -27.41 -31.48
CA GLY A 866 -13.33 -27.84 -32.86
C GLY A 866 -13.23 -29.36 -33.04
N LEU A 867 -12.91 -30.10 -31.97
CA LEU A 867 -12.59 -31.52 -32.06
C LEU A 867 -13.81 -32.33 -32.46
N THR A 868 -13.66 -33.16 -33.50
CA THR A 868 -14.72 -34.07 -33.97
C THR A 868 -14.52 -35.50 -33.49
N ALA A 869 -13.31 -35.85 -33.06
CA ALA A 869 -12.94 -37.16 -32.52
C ALA A 869 -11.85 -37.00 -31.45
N THR A 870 -11.74 -37.98 -30.53
CA THR A 870 -10.84 -37.93 -29.36
C THR A 870 -9.79 -39.04 -29.36
N GLU A 871 -9.51 -39.63 -30.52
CA GLU A 871 -8.48 -40.67 -30.64
C GLU A 871 -7.15 -40.17 -30.07
N ASN A 872 -6.60 -40.92 -29.11
CA ASN A 872 -5.35 -40.62 -28.40
C ASN A 872 -5.33 -39.31 -27.58
N LEU A 873 -6.48 -38.66 -27.32
CA LEU A 873 -6.57 -37.49 -26.44
C LEU A 873 -6.52 -37.91 -24.96
N ILE A 874 -5.56 -37.36 -24.22
CA ILE A 874 -5.50 -37.51 -22.75
C ILE A 874 -5.83 -36.16 -22.13
N LEU A 875 -6.98 -36.09 -21.45
CA LEU A 875 -7.40 -34.90 -20.72
C LEU A 875 -6.70 -34.83 -19.35
N PRO A 876 -6.51 -33.61 -18.78
CA PRO A 876 -5.96 -33.43 -17.44
C PRO A 876 -6.82 -34.15 -16.39
N GLU A 877 -6.23 -34.55 -15.26
CA GLU A 877 -7.00 -35.20 -14.18
C GLU A 877 -8.08 -34.26 -13.60
N THR A 878 -7.80 -32.96 -13.58
CA THR A 878 -8.66 -31.92 -13.02
C THR A 878 -8.69 -30.69 -13.91
N ILE A 879 -9.87 -30.12 -14.11
CA ILE A 879 -10.10 -28.83 -14.77
C ILE A 879 -10.88 -27.94 -13.80
N GLY A 880 -10.37 -26.75 -13.47
CA GLY A 880 -11.03 -25.85 -12.51
C GLY A 880 -12.27 -25.14 -13.09
N GLY A 881 -12.28 -24.91 -14.40
CA GLY A 881 -13.39 -24.29 -15.13
C GLY A 881 -14.26 -25.28 -15.92
N ASP A 882 -14.72 -24.82 -17.07
CA ASP A 882 -15.55 -25.55 -18.02
C ASP A 882 -14.71 -26.46 -18.94
N LEU A 883 -15.26 -27.59 -19.36
CA LEU A 883 -14.70 -28.42 -20.42
C LEU A 883 -15.60 -28.35 -21.66
N ASN A 884 -15.07 -27.80 -22.75
CA ASN A 884 -15.81 -27.52 -23.98
C ASN A 884 -15.38 -28.43 -25.14
N LEU A 885 -16.22 -29.40 -25.49
CA LEU A 885 -16.02 -30.40 -26.55
C LEU A 885 -17.23 -30.43 -27.51
N ASN A 886 -17.72 -29.25 -27.90
CA ASN A 886 -19.04 -29.10 -28.52
C ASN A 886 -19.23 -29.76 -29.89
N ARG A 887 -18.17 -30.07 -30.65
CA ARG A 887 -18.29 -30.72 -31.98
C ARG A 887 -18.01 -32.22 -31.98
N LEU A 888 -17.73 -32.80 -30.83
CA LEU A 888 -17.49 -34.24 -30.71
C LEU A 888 -18.79 -35.00 -31.02
N THR A 889 -18.79 -35.89 -32.01
CA THR A 889 -20.02 -36.61 -32.43
C THR A 889 -20.21 -37.96 -31.76
N THR A 890 -19.13 -38.55 -31.23
CA THR A 890 -19.13 -39.84 -30.52
C THR A 890 -18.27 -39.75 -29.25
N ALA A 891 -18.64 -40.46 -28.19
CA ALA A 891 -17.86 -40.56 -26.96
C ALA A 891 -16.90 -41.76 -26.95
N GLU A 892 -16.78 -42.49 -28.06
CA GLU A 892 -15.89 -43.64 -28.18
C GLU A 892 -14.43 -43.23 -27.95
N GLY A 893 -13.77 -43.92 -27.00
CA GLY A 893 -12.38 -43.63 -26.64
C GLY A 893 -12.16 -42.36 -25.80
N LEU A 894 -13.21 -41.58 -25.50
CA LEU A 894 -13.10 -40.38 -24.66
C LEU A 894 -12.95 -40.76 -23.18
N ILE A 895 -11.86 -40.31 -22.56
CA ILE A 895 -11.65 -40.42 -21.11
C ILE A 895 -11.72 -39.00 -20.53
N LEU A 896 -12.80 -38.72 -19.80
CA LEU A 896 -13.01 -37.42 -19.16
C LEU A 896 -12.17 -37.28 -17.88
N PRO A 897 -11.87 -36.04 -17.45
CA PRO A 897 -11.22 -35.76 -16.15
C PRO A 897 -11.99 -36.38 -14.98
N LYS A 898 -11.32 -36.57 -13.84
CA LYS A 898 -12.00 -36.98 -12.60
C LYS A 898 -12.91 -35.86 -12.09
N THR A 899 -12.46 -34.62 -12.23
CA THR A 899 -13.13 -33.42 -11.72
C THR A 899 -13.19 -32.32 -12.76
N ILE A 900 -14.38 -31.76 -12.96
CA ILE A 900 -14.64 -30.54 -13.71
C ILE A 900 -15.31 -29.55 -12.75
N GLY A 901 -14.68 -28.41 -12.50
CA GLY A 901 -15.12 -27.46 -11.48
C GLY A 901 -16.42 -26.72 -11.82
N ARG A 902 -16.78 -26.66 -13.10
CA ARG A 902 -18.01 -26.00 -13.57
C ARG A 902 -18.80 -26.88 -14.56
N ASP A 903 -18.96 -26.45 -15.82
CA ASP A 903 -19.86 -27.03 -16.80
C ASP A 903 -19.11 -27.98 -17.78
N LEU A 904 -19.78 -29.05 -18.23
CA LEU A 904 -19.28 -29.96 -19.27
C LEU A 904 -20.15 -29.85 -20.52
N TYR A 905 -19.54 -29.47 -21.64
CA TYR A 905 -20.24 -29.27 -22.91
C TYR A 905 -19.88 -30.33 -23.95
N LEU A 906 -20.85 -31.19 -24.26
CA LEU A 906 -20.75 -32.31 -25.22
C LEU A 906 -21.91 -32.24 -26.23
N ASN A 907 -22.22 -31.02 -26.70
CA ASN A 907 -23.43 -30.76 -27.47
C ASN A 907 -23.50 -31.45 -28.84
N GLY A 908 -22.37 -31.88 -29.41
CA GLY A 908 -22.29 -32.53 -30.71
C GLY A 908 -22.58 -34.03 -30.69
N LEU A 909 -22.63 -34.66 -29.52
CA LEU A 909 -22.79 -36.11 -29.42
C LEU A 909 -24.14 -36.53 -30.00
N THR A 910 -24.13 -37.52 -30.89
CA THR A 910 -25.34 -38.08 -31.50
C THR A 910 -25.83 -39.37 -30.82
N THR A 911 -25.00 -39.95 -29.95
CA THR A 911 -25.33 -41.12 -29.12
C THR A 911 -24.63 -41.04 -27.77
N ALA A 912 -25.24 -41.60 -26.73
CA ALA A 912 -24.65 -41.72 -25.39
C ALA A 912 -23.73 -42.95 -25.22
N GLU A 913 -23.59 -43.76 -26.27
CA GLU A 913 -22.79 -44.98 -26.24
C GLU A 913 -21.31 -44.68 -25.96
N GLY A 914 -20.70 -45.46 -25.05
CA GLY A 914 -19.31 -45.28 -24.62
C GLY A 914 -19.08 -44.13 -23.62
N LEU A 915 -20.04 -43.22 -23.40
CA LEU A 915 -19.86 -42.07 -22.53
C LEU A 915 -19.80 -42.47 -21.04
N THR A 916 -18.67 -42.16 -20.41
CA THR A 916 -18.47 -42.30 -18.95
C THR A 916 -18.21 -40.92 -18.36
N LEU A 917 -19.06 -40.48 -17.44
CA LEU A 917 -18.97 -39.15 -16.83
C LEU A 917 -17.92 -39.09 -15.70
N PRO A 918 -17.33 -37.91 -15.43
CA PRO A 918 -16.47 -37.64 -14.29
C PRO A 918 -17.08 -38.02 -12.93
N GLU A 919 -16.24 -38.12 -11.90
CA GLU A 919 -16.72 -38.27 -10.52
C GLU A 919 -17.48 -37.02 -10.07
N THR A 920 -17.02 -35.85 -10.51
CA THR A 920 -17.64 -34.56 -10.17
C THR A 920 -17.70 -33.62 -11.37
N ILE A 921 -18.88 -33.03 -11.58
CA ILE A 921 -19.12 -31.87 -12.44
C ILE A 921 -19.75 -30.83 -11.52
N GLY A 922 -19.16 -29.65 -11.40
CA GLY A 922 -19.57 -28.65 -10.42
C GLY A 922 -20.94 -28.02 -10.71
N ARG A 923 -21.37 -28.06 -11.97
CA ARG A 923 -22.63 -27.47 -12.44
C ARG A 923 -23.37 -28.40 -13.42
N ASP A 924 -23.49 -28.02 -14.69
CA ASP A 924 -24.39 -28.62 -15.66
C ASP A 924 -23.64 -29.45 -16.72
N LEU A 925 -24.33 -30.45 -17.25
CA LEU A 925 -23.88 -31.26 -18.39
C LEU A 925 -24.77 -30.96 -19.61
N TYR A 926 -24.18 -30.38 -20.66
CA TYR A 926 -24.89 -30.00 -21.88
C TYR A 926 -24.73 -31.07 -22.96
N LEU A 927 -25.86 -31.67 -23.40
CA LEU A 927 -25.91 -32.79 -24.34
C LEU A 927 -26.91 -32.54 -25.48
N ASN A 928 -26.93 -31.33 -26.05
CA ASN A 928 -27.97 -30.89 -26.98
C ASN A 928 -28.20 -31.79 -28.20
N GLY A 929 -27.17 -32.50 -28.69
CA GLY A 929 -27.26 -33.41 -29.85
C GLY A 929 -27.93 -34.75 -29.57
N LEU A 930 -28.07 -35.15 -28.31
CA LEU A 930 -28.68 -36.44 -27.95
C LEU A 930 -30.21 -36.38 -28.00
N THR A 931 -30.82 -37.51 -28.38
CA THR A 931 -32.28 -37.66 -28.33
C THR A 931 -32.79 -37.63 -26.89
N THR A 932 -34.06 -37.24 -26.69
CA THR A 932 -34.70 -37.25 -25.36
C THR A 932 -34.61 -38.61 -24.67
N ALA A 933 -34.72 -39.70 -25.44
CA ALA A 933 -34.64 -41.06 -24.92
C ALA A 933 -33.25 -41.38 -24.35
N GLU A 934 -32.18 -40.87 -24.95
CA GLU A 934 -30.80 -41.07 -24.49
C GLU A 934 -30.47 -40.20 -23.29
N LYS A 935 -30.87 -38.93 -23.29
CA LYS A 935 -30.76 -38.05 -22.12
C LYS A 935 -31.43 -38.69 -20.89
N GLN A 936 -32.62 -39.26 -21.06
CA GLN A 936 -33.35 -39.96 -19.99
C GLN A 936 -32.62 -41.20 -19.45
N LYS A 937 -31.83 -41.91 -20.28
CA LYS A 937 -30.99 -43.02 -19.80
C LYS A 937 -29.86 -42.51 -18.90
N ILE A 938 -29.24 -41.38 -19.26
CA ILE A 938 -28.17 -40.75 -18.48
C ILE A 938 -28.72 -40.19 -17.16
N ILE A 939 -29.85 -39.46 -17.19
CA ILE A 939 -30.52 -38.92 -15.99
C ILE A 939 -30.83 -40.02 -14.98
N LYS A 940 -31.33 -41.18 -15.44
CA LYS A 940 -31.60 -42.32 -14.54
C LYS A 940 -30.32 -42.88 -13.89
N LYS A 941 -29.19 -42.82 -14.58
CA LYS A 941 -27.90 -43.31 -14.08
C LYS A 941 -27.21 -42.28 -13.18
N TYR A 942 -27.45 -40.99 -13.40
CA TYR A 942 -26.85 -39.87 -12.68
C TYR A 942 -27.92 -38.85 -12.25
N PRO A 943 -28.78 -39.19 -11.26
CA PRO A 943 -29.97 -38.39 -10.92
C PRO A 943 -29.66 -37.04 -10.25
N ASN A 944 -28.44 -36.87 -9.75
CA ASN A 944 -28.01 -35.65 -9.04
C ASN A 944 -27.32 -34.63 -9.94
N LEU A 945 -27.13 -34.94 -11.23
CA LEU A 945 -26.50 -34.06 -12.20
C LEU A 945 -27.57 -33.33 -13.00
N ASN A 946 -27.43 -32.01 -13.14
CA ASN A 946 -28.32 -31.24 -14.00
C ASN A 946 -27.89 -31.42 -15.47
N ILE A 947 -28.77 -31.99 -16.30
CA ILE A 947 -28.50 -32.34 -17.69
C ILE A 947 -29.38 -31.48 -18.60
N VAL A 948 -28.75 -30.69 -19.48
CA VAL A 948 -29.38 -29.75 -20.41
C VAL A 948 -29.47 -30.34 -21.81
#